data_AF-A0A1J1J6U1-F1
#
_entry.id   AF-A0A1J1J6U1-F1
#
_cell.length_a   1.000
_cell.length_b   1.000
_cell.length_c   1.000
_cell.angle_alpha   90.00
_cell.angle_beta   90.00
_cell.angle_gamma   90.00
#
_symmetry.space_group_name_H-M   'P 1'
#
loop_
_entity.id
_entity.type
_entity.pdbx_description
1 polymer ?
#
loop_
_entity_poly.entity_id
_entity_poly.type
_entity_poly.pdbx_seq_one_letter_code
_entity_poly.pdbx_strand_id
1 'polypeptide(L)'
;MSSIDLLKKELRREFPNIDKDLQNYVEGVLESSVEDFESSEEIYEAIGEILQEVSSEKSVDDIRLICDKLHLIIKPENEKSNDKTNKILKSPIFLGQKVTTLENDFGNMKSLWLQQKNDSLKVDKVKLEKAEAKLQQKQGKRDGNKPSAPTVPIMQTASASQVLSKKDSKIEAKGQNRSMDIRIESFDIAFGDRVLLSGADLLLASGRRYGLVGRNGLGKTTLLKLLSSRQLQLPSHISILHVEQEVVGDETLAIDSVLECDEKLMELWRKEKELSKDPHKSSELTEVYQQLQLMEADKAPAHASIILNGLGFSKEMQTSATKTFSGGWRMRLALARALFSRPDLLLLDEPTNQLDIKAIIWLEKYLQRWPTTLLVVSHDRNFLDSVPTDILYLHSQRIDAYRGNYENFERTRTERLKAQRREWEAQMAHRAHVQEFIDRFRYNANRAASVQSKIKMLEKLPELKPVEKENEVILKFPDVDYLSPPVLTLDEVSFRYPNTNQDIFSKVNLGANSESRIVIVGENGAGKSTLLKIILGALSPTSGLIHHHRGLKFGYFSQHHVDQLEMDVSSVQLLQKEFPGKSIEEYRRQLGSFGVGGELATQIVASLSGGQKSRVAFAKMCMAQPNFLILDEPNNHLDIESIEALGTAIKKFTGGVILVSHDERLIRMVVKDLWVCSQGSVRSVEAMHTVLTRGNAILAYTLSVLACLTFCCFISTVFLDYRTNVKINTVKTLVKNVPNYGASKELHDLGFITFDLQTDLSGMFNWNVKQLFLYLTAEYKTEANQLNQVVLWDKIILRGENAILDFKNMNTKYYFWDDGNGLRAHKNVTLTLSWNIIPNAGLLPTLFGIGQHSFKFPEQYTVNPV
;
A
#
# COMPACT_ATOMS: atom_id res chain seq x y z
N MET A 1 -52.85 26.49 -27.92
CA MET A 1 -51.97 25.76 -26.98
C MET A 1 -50.63 25.63 -27.66
N SER A 2 -49.53 25.94 -26.97
CA SER A 2 -48.20 25.68 -27.52
C SER A 2 -48.01 24.17 -27.70
N SER A 3 -47.19 23.70 -28.65
CA SER A 3 -46.87 22.27 -28.80
C SER A 3 -46.34 21.68 -27.49
N ILE A 4 -45.68 22.52 -26.68
CA ILE A 4 -45.16 22.21 -25.34
C ILE A 4 -46.27 21.93 -24.33
N ASP A 5 -47.37 22.70 -24.33
CA ASP A 5 -48.52 22.45 -23.43
C ASP A 5 -49.23 21.12 -23.75
N LEU A 6 -49.23 20.73 -25.03
CA LEU A 6 -49.74 19.44 -25.48
C LEU A 6 -48.85 18.28 -25.04
N LEU A 7 -47.52 18.43 -25.15
CA LEU A 7 -46.54 17.45 -24.64
C LEU A 7 -46.71 17.23 -23.13
N LYS A 8 -46.80 18.31 -22.34
CA LYS A 8 -46.99 18.22 -20.88
C LYS A 8 -48.29 17.52 -20.50
N LYS A 9 -49.36 17.74 -21.26
CA LYS A 9 -50.66 17.11 -21.02
C LYS A 9 -50.64 15.62 -21.35
N GLU A 10 -49.98 15.22 -22.44
CA GLU A 10 -49.90 13.82 -22.85
C GLU A 10 -48.97 13.01 -21.91
N LEU A 11 -47.87 13.61 -21.46
CA LEU A 11 -46.94 12.97 -20.50
C LEU A 11 -47.62 12.73 -19.14
N ARG A 12 -48.45 13.68 -18.67
CA ARG A 12 -49.29 13.50 -17.46
C ARG A 12 -50.41 12.48 -17.64
N ARG A 13 -50.91 12.28 -18.87
CA ARG A 13 -51.95 11.29 -19.15
C ARG A 13 -51.39 9.87 -19.14
N GLU A 14 -50.21 9.69 -19.72
CA GLU A 14 -49.57 8.39 -19.85
C GLU A 14 -48.82 7.95 -18.59
N PHE A 15 -48.37 8.90 -17.75
CA PHE A 15 -47.66 8.62 -16.50
C PHE A 15 -48.22 9.43 -15.32
N PRO A 16 -49.32 8.97 -14.69
CA PRO A 16 -49.98 9.70 -13.60
C PRO A 16 -49.21 9.70 -12.27
N ASN A 17 -48.26 8.78 -12.07
CA ASN A 17 -47.50 8.59 -10.83
C ASN A 17 -46.03 9.05 -10.93
N ILE A 18 -45.64 9.81 -11.96
CA ILE A 18 -44.26 10.27 -12.11
C ILE A 18 -43.88 11.27 -10.99
N ASP A 19 -42.67 11.10 -10.43
CA ASP A 19 -42.15 12.02 -9.42
C ASP A 19 -41.93 13.43 -10.03
N LYS A 20 -42.15 14.47 -9.23
CA LYS A 20 -42.17 15.87 -9.67
C LYS A 20 -40.79 16.35 -10.16
N ASP A 21 -39.73 15.81 -9.58
CA ASP A 21 -38.35 16.15 -9.95
C ASP A 21 -37.94 15.46 -11.27
N LEU A 22 -38.34 14.20 -11.46
CA LEU A 22 -38.16 13.47 -12.72
C LEU A 22 -39.01 14.08 -13.84
N GLN A 23 -40.23 14.51 -13.52
CA GLN A 23 -41.07 15.24 -14.45
C GLN A 23 -40.42 16.54 -14.92
N ASN A 24 -39.88 17.34 -14.00
CA ASN A 24 -39.18 18.59 -14.36
C ASN A 24 -37.92 18.34 -15.20
N TYR A 25 -37.20 17.24 -14.93
CA TYR A 25 -36.06 16.83 -15.73
C TYR A 25 -36.47 16.45 -17.17
N VAL A 26 -37.48 15.58 -17.31
CA VAL A 26 -37.99 15.16 -18.62
C VAL A 26 -38.58 16.34 -19.40
N GLU A 27 -39.34 17.23 -18.73
CA GLU A 27 -39.84 18.47 -19.34
C GLU A 27 -38.70 19.40 -19.76
N GLY A 28 -37.63 19.54 -18.95
CA GLY A 28 -36.47 20.37 -19.28
C GLY A 28 -35.64 19.83 -20.45
N VAL A 29 -35.48 18.51 -20.55
CA VAL A 29 -34.79 17.86 -21.68
C VAL A 29 -35.61 18.06 -22.96
N LEU A 30 -36.92 17.86 -22.90
CA LEU A 30 -37.80 18.08 -24.05
C LEU A 30 -37.83 19.55 -24.46
N GLU A 31 -37.89 20.52 -23.53
CA GLU A 31 -37.91 21.96 -23.83
C GLU A 31 -36.58 22.50 -24.38
N SER A 32 -35.45 22.00 -23.90
CA SER A 32 -34.12 22.46 -24.35
C SER A 32 -33.70 21.89 -25.71
N SER A 33 -34.30 20.77 -26.13
CA SER A 33 -33.84 19.96 -27.27
C SER A 33 -34.90 19.77 -28.36
N VAL A 34 -36.00 20.55 -28.34
CA VAL A 34 -37.12 20.42 -29.30
C VAL A 34 -36.65 20.48 -30.77
N GLU A 35 -35.63 21.29 -31.07
CA GLU A 35 -35.09 21.45 -32.43
C GLU A 35 -34.03 20.40 -32.81
N ASP A 36 -33.49 19.66 -31.83
CA ASP A 36 -32.39 18.71 -32.02
C ASP A 36 -32.87 17.27 -32.31
N PHE A 37 -34.14 16.95 -32.05
CA PHE A 37 -34.69 15.61 -32.31
C PHE A 37 -35.17 15.45 -33.77
N GLU A 38 -34.45 14.65 -34.55
CA GLU A 38 -34.81 14.31 -35.94
C GLU A 38 -35.59 12.99 -36.03
N SER A 39 -35.33 12.04 -35.13
CA SER A 39 -36.00 10.73 -35.09
C SER A 39 -36.64 10.42 -33.74
N SER A 40 -37.58 9.48 -33.71
CA SER A 40 -38.17 8.99 -32.46
C SER A 40 -37.22 8.13 -31.63
N GLU A 41 -36.20 7.53 -32.27
CA GLU A 41 -35.13 6.79 -31.59
C GLU A 41 -34.28 7.70 -30.71
N GLU A 42 -33.99 8.93 -31.14
CA GLU A 42 -33.21 9.90 -30.35
C GLU A 42 -33.96 10.36 -29.09
N ILE A 43 -35.29 10.46 -29.17
CA ILE A 43 -36.14 10.76 -28.00
C ILE A 43 -36.13 9.58 -27.02
N TYR A 44 -36.17 8.36 -27.54
CA TYR A 44 -36.06 7.14 -26.73
C TYR A 44 -34.68 7.01 -26.07
N GLU A 45 -33.59 7.35 -26.75
CA GLU A 45 -32.25 7.36 -26.14
C GLU A 45 -32.10 8.42 -25.04
N ALA A 46 -32.73 9.59 -25.20
CA ALA A 46 -32.62 10.67 -24.22
C ALA A 46 -33.45 10.44 -22.95
N ILE A 47 -34.64 9.85 -23.07
CA ILE A 47 -35.65 9.84 -22.01
C ILE A 47 -36.25 8.42 -21.77
N GLY A 48 -36.07 7.48 -22.69
CA GLY A 48 -36.72 6.17 -22.67
C GLY A 48 -36.36 5.30 -21.47
N GLU A 49 -35.09 5.28 -21.05
CA GLU A 49 -34.67 4.52 -19.85
C GLU A 49 -35.34 5.04 -18.57
N ILE A 50 -35.47 6.37 -18.44
CA ILE A 50 -36.11 7.01 -17.28
C ILE A 50 -37.61 6.72 -17.27
N LEU A 51 -38.27 6.78 -18.43
CA LEU A 51 -39.69 6.43 -18.54
C LEU A 51 -39.96 4.96 -18.25
N GLN A 52 -39.01 4.08 -18.56
CA GLN A 52 -39.08 2.65 -18.28
C GLN A 52 -38.91 2.34 -16.79
N GLU A 53 -38.07 3.12 -16.08
CA GLU A 53 -37.92 3.00 -14.64
C GLU A 53 -39.17 3.48 -13.88
N VAL A 54 -39.88 4.48 -14.41
CA VAL A 54 -41.09 5.04 -13.80
C VAL A 54 -42.33 4.15 -13.97
N SER A 55 -42.38 3.28 -14.99
CA SER A 55 -43.53 2.41 -15.26
C SER A 55 -43.11 0.96 -15.46
N SER A 56 -43.15 0.18 -14.37
CA SER A 56 -42.88 -1.27 -14.39
C SER A 56 -43.96 -2.10 -15.09
N GLU A 57 -45.13 -1.51 -15.39
CA GLU A 57 -46.26 -2.18 -16.05
C GLU A 57 -46.22 -2.07 -17.59
N LYS A 58 -45.46 -1.11 -18.15
CA LYS A 58 -45.39 -0.87 -19.60
C LYS A 58 -44.16 -1.55 -20.20
N SER A 59 -44.35 -2.25 -21.33
CA SER A 59 -43.24 -2.92 -22.02
C SER A 59 -42.36 -1.92 -22.78
N VAL A 60 -41.14 -2.34 -23.16
CA VAL A 60 -40.20 -1.53 -23.95
C VAL A 60 -40.85 -1.00 -25.24
N ASP A 61 -41.68 -1.82 -25.88
CA ASP A 61 -42.36 -1.48 -27.13
C ASP A 61 -43.47 -0.44 -26.90
N ASP A 62 -44.13 -0.46 -25.75
CA ASP A 62 -45.13 0.56 -25.36
C ASP A 62 -44.47 1.93 -25.15
N ILE A 63 -43.26 1.97 -24.59
CA ILE A 63 -42.50 3.21 -24.34
C ILE A 63 -42.00 3.81 -25.66
N ARG A 64 -41.58 2.97 -26.61
CA ARG A 64 -41.22 3.41 -27.97
C ARG A 64 -42.42 4.02 -28.70
N LEU A 65 -43.60 3.39 -28.61
CA LEU A 65 -44.85 3.94 -29.15
C LEU A 65 -45.22 5.30 -28.52
N ILE A 66 -44.92 5.50 -27.24
CA ILE A 66 -45.11 6.80 -26.58
C ILE A 66 -44.10 7.83 -27.09
N CYS A 67 -42.83 7.45 -27.30
CA CYS A 67 -41.81 8.33 -27.89
C CYS A 67 -42.15 8.72 -29.34
N ASP A 68 -42.72 7.80 -30.14
CA ASP A 68 -43.23 8.09 -31.49
C ASP A 68 -44.37 9.11 -31.46
N LYS A 69 -45.30 8.99 -30.50
CA LYS A 69 -46.38 9.99 -30.31
C LYS A 69 -45.83 11.35 -29.89
N LEU A 70 -44.80 11.39 -29.04
CA LEU A 70 -44.14 12.64 -28.64
C LEU A 70 -43.41 13.28 -29.84
N HIS A 71 -42.75 12.49 -30.70
CA HIS A 71 -42.13 12.96 -31.93
C HIS A 71 -43.15 13.58 -32.89
N LEU A 72 -44.30 12.93 -33.10
CA LEU A 72 -45.39 13.45 -33.95
C LEU A 72 -45.99 14.77 -33.44
N ILE A 73 -45.99 15.00 -32.12
CA ILE A 73 -46.44 16.25 -31.51
C ILE A 73 -45.39 17.37 -31.71
N ILE A 74 -44.10 17.01 -31.76
CA ILE A 74 -42.98 17.94 -32.01
C ILE A 74 -42.90 18.32 -33.50
N LYS A 75 -43.11 17.36 -34.42
CA LYS A 75 -43.12 17.56 -35.88
C LYS A 75 -44.40 16.99 -36.52
N PRO A 76 -45.47 17.79 -36.64
CA PRO A 76 -46.62 17.39 -37.45
C PRO A 76 -46.23 17.39 -38.94
N GLU A 77 -46.21 16.22 -39.58
CA GLU A 77 -45.83 16.09 -40.99
C GLU A 77 -46.75 16.89 -41.93
N ASN A 78 -46.13 17.71 -42.79
CA ASN A 78 -46.75 18.15 -44.04
C ASN A 78 -46.52 17.05 -45.09
N GLU A 79 -47.61 16.41 -45.53
CA GLU A 79 -47.60 15.53 -46.70
C GLU A 79 -47.05 16.27 -47.93
N LYS A 80 -45.96 15.76 -48.52
CA LYS A 80 -45.84 15.51 -49.97
C LYS A 80 -44.53 14.81 -50.36
N SER A 81 -44.72 13.79 -51.20
CA SER A 81 -43.80 13.18 -52.17
C SER A 81 -42.91 12.00 -51.72
N ASN A 82 -43.50 10.81 -51.81
CA ASN A 82 -42.81 9.60 -52.27
C ASN A 82 -42.57 9.70 -53.79
N ASP A 83 -41.35 9.51 -54.28
CA ASP A 83 -40.97 8.35 -55.12
C ASP A 83 -39.48 8.37 -55.55
N LYS A 84 -38.79 7.25 -55.24
CA LYS A 84 -37.67 6.56 -55.93
C LYS A 84 -36.65 7.35 -56.78
N THR A 85 -35.36 7.04 -56.55
CA THR A 85 -34.59 6.08 -57.41
C THR A 85 -33.21 5.75 -56.85
N ASN A 86 -32.97 4.44 -56.69
CA ASN A 86 -31.64 3.84 -56.62
C ASN A 86 -30.85 4.10 -57.91
N LYS A 87 -29.58 4.51 -57.82
CA LYS A 87 -28.59 4.35 -58.92
C LYS A 87 -27.31 3.70 -58.42
N ILE A 88 -27.07 2.52 -58.98
CA ILE A 88 -25.93 1.61 -58.83
C ILE A 88 -24.66 2.23 -59.45
N LEU A 89 -23.53 2.00 -58.78
CA LEU A 89 -22.17 2.32 -59.24
C LEU A 89 -21.77 1.49 -60.48
N LYS A 90 -21.29 2.15 -61.53
CA LYS A 90 -20.55 1.52 -62.64
C LYS A 90 -19.28 2.32 -62.96
N SER A 91 -18.16 1.86 -62.42
CA SER A 91 -16.82 1.76 -63.06
C SER A 91 -15.74 1.55 -61.98
N PRO A 92 -14.70 0.74 -62.23
CA PRO A 92 -13.62 0.56 -61.26
C PRO A 92 -12.68 1.76 -61.31
N ILE A 93 -12.33 2.30 -60.14
CA ILE A 93 -11.41 3.42 -59.99
C ILE A 93 -9.97 2.88 -60.15
N PHE A 94 -9.28 3.30 -61.22
CA PHE A 94 -7.85 3.03 -61.41
C PHE A 94 -7.03 3.92 -60.46
N LEU A 95 -6.32 3.31 -59.51
CA LEU A 95 -5.57 3.98 -58.44
C LEU A 95 -4.22 4.61 -58.89
N GLY A 96 -3.95 4.70 -60.20
CA GLY A 96 -2.65 5.12 -60.74
C GLY A 96 -2.49 6.62 -61.03
N GLN A 97 -3.59 7.40 -61.10
CA GLN A 97 -3.56 8.79 -61.57
C GLN A 97 -3.70 9.87 -60.49
N LYS A 98 -3.88 9.48 -59.21
CA LYS A 98 -3.93 10.44 -58.09
C LYS A 98 -2.61 10.60 -57.33
N VAL A 99 -1.59 9.81 -57.63
CA VAL A 99 -0.27 9.93 -57.00
C VAL A 99 0.58 10.99 -57.71
N THR A 100 0.42 11.18 -59.01
CA THR A 100 1.20 12.16 -59.79
C THR A 100 0.71 13.61 -59.66
N THR A 101 -0.51 13.84 -59.16
CA THR A 101 -1.01 15.20 -58.85
C THR A 101 -0.74 15.64 -57.41
N LEU A 102 -0.20 14.76 -56.54
CA LEU A 102 0.11 15.09 -55.15
C LEU A 102 1.59 15.48 -54.91
N GLU A 103 2.48 15.26 -55.87
CA GLU A 103 3.90 15.65 -55.74
C GLU A 103 4.20 17.08 -56.21
N ASN A 104 3.30 17.72 -56.96
CA ASN A 104 3.55 19.04 -57.57
C ASN A 104 3.03 20.26 -56.78
N ASP A 105 2.30 20.09 -55.68
CA ASP A 105 1.70 21.21 -54.92
C ASP A 105 2.37 21.54 -53.56
N PHE A 106 3.46 20.85 -53.20
CA PHE A 106 4.18 21.12 -51.94
C PHE A 106 5.11 22.36 -51.97
N GLY A 107 5.16 23.09 -53.10
CA GLY A 107 6.08 24.22 -53.29
C GLY A 107 5.57 25.61 -52.88
N ASN A 108 4.26 25.86 -52.81
CA ASN A 108 3.74 27.24 -52.82
C ASN A 108 2.51 27.51 -51.92
N MET A 109 2.56 27.16 -50.63
CA MET A 109 1.66 27.78 -49.64
C MET A 109 2.39 28.17 -48.35
N LYS A 110 3.12 29.28 -48.42
CA LYS A 110 3.61 30.01 -47.24
C LYS A 110 3.22 31.49 -47.33
N SER A 111 1.92 31.80 -47.40
CA SER A 111 1.40 33.17 -47.19
C SER A 111 -0.12 33.27 -47.43
N LEU A 112 -0.93 32.74 -46.51
CA LEU A 112 -2.37 33.04 -46.50
C LEU A 112 -2.94 33.17 -45.08
N TRP A 113 -2.09 33.60 -44.13
CA TRP A 113 -2.46 33.92 -42.74
C TRP A 113 -2.10 35.36 -42.36
N LEU A 114 -1.82 36.20 -43.34
CA LEU A 114 -1.65 37.64 -43.16
C LEU A 114 -2.67 38.36 -44.05
N GLN A 115 -3.86 38.60 -43.51
CA GLN A 115 -4.56 39.89 -43.59
C GLN A 115 -6.02 39.72 -43.15
N GLN A 116 -6.26 40.07 -41.89
CA GLN A 116 -7.25 41.07 -41.44
C GLN A 116 -7.57 40.79 -39.96
N LYS A 117 -6.83 41.47 -39.09
CA LYS A 117 -7.17 41.62 -37.67
C LYS A 117 -6.73 43.00 -37.20
N ASN A 118 -7.63 43.96 -37.31
CA ASN A 118 -7.78 45.09 -36.39
C ASN A 118 -9.15 44.82 -35.73
N ASP A 119 -9.40 44.97 -34.44
CA ASP A 119 -8.71 45.74 -33.43
C ASP A 119 -9.05 45.19 -32.03
N SER A 120 -8.07 45.33 -31.13
CA SER A 120 -8.13 45.42 -29.66
C SER A 120 -7.09 44.53 -28.98
N LEU A 121 -6.29 45.18 -28.13
CA LEU A 121 -5.18 44.67 -27.30
C LEU A 121 -3.80 44.68 -27.98
N LYS A 122 -3.28 45.90 -28.26
CA LYS A 122 -1.83 46.15 -28.27
C LYS A 122 -1.42 46.78 -26.95
N VAL A 123 -0.55 46.09 -26.23
CA VAL A 123 0.26 46.66 -25.15
C VAL A 123 1.28 47.61 -25.78
N ASP A 124 1.36 48.84 -25.27
CA ASP A 124 2.29 49.89 -25.72
C ASP A 124 3.75 49.41 -25.63
N LYS A 125 4.33 48.95 -26.75
CA LYS A 125 5.73 48.49 -26.85
C LYS A 125 6.73 49.52 -26.33
N VAL A 126 6.43 50.81 -26.51
CA VAL A 126 7.26 51.92 -26.04
C VAL A 126 7.35 52.01 -24.50
N LYS A 127 6.32 51.55 -23.77
CA LYS A 127 6.36 51.51 -22.30
C LYS A 127 7.14 50.31 -21.78
N LEU A 128 7.09 49.19 -22.50
CA LEU A 128 7.82 47.96 -22.20
C LEU A 128 9.33 48.15 -22.41
N GLU A 129 9.72 48.75 -23.54
CA GLU A 129 11.13 49.09 -23.82
C GLU A 129 11.69 50.12 -22.82
N LYS A 130 10.87 51.10 -22.40
CA LYS A 130 11.27 52.05 -21.34
C LYS A 130 11.40 51.39 -19.97
N ALA A 131 10.66 50.32 -19.69
CA ALA A 131 10.77 49.55 -18.45
C ALA A 131 12.02 48.65 -18.46
N GLU A 132 12.30 47.99 -19.59
CA GLU A 132 13.49 47.17 -19.79
C GLU A 132 14.78 48.00 -19.78
N ALA A 133 14.79 49.17 -20.43
CA ALA A 133 15.94 50.09 -20.40
C ALA A 133 16.22 50.63 -18.99
N LYS A 134 15.18 50.83 -18.16
CA LYS A 134 15.34 51.22 -16.75
C LYS A 134 15.86 50.07 -15.87
N LEU A 135 15.49 48.82 -16.17
CA LEU A 135 16.01 47.64 -15.48
C LEU A 135 17.48 47.40 -15.83
N GLN A 136 17.86 47.56 -17.10
CA GLN A 136 19.27 47.48 -17.54
C GLN A 136 20.13 48.61 -16.98
N GLN A 137 19.62 49.85 -16.90
CA GLN A 137 20.33 50.94 -16.22
C GLN A 137 20.51 50.71 -14.70
N LYS A 138 19.59 49.98 -14.06
CA LYS A 138 19.71 49.60 -12.64
C LYS A 138 20.69 48.44 -12.44
N GLN A 139 20.79 47.50 -13.39
CA GLN A 139 21.76 46.41 -13.35
C GLN A 139 23.18 46.91 -13.64
N GLY A 140 23.38 47.77 -14.64
CA GLY A 140 24.70 48.35 -14.95
C GLY A 140 25.29 49.26 -13.86
N LYS A 141 24.46 49.77 -12.93
CA LYS A 141 24.94 50.52 -11.75
C LYS A 141 25.36 49.64 -10.57
N ARG A 142 25.07 48.33 -10.59
CA ARG A 142 25.48 47.38 -9.54
C ARG A 142 26.80 46.66 -9.83
N ASP A 143 27.23 46.61 -11.09
CA ASP A 143 28.46 45.90 -11.50
C ASP A 143 29.74 46.77 -11.48
N GLY A 144 29.64 48.03 -11.06
CA GLY A 144 30.76 48.96 -11.00
C GLY A 144 31.45 49.03 -9.64
N ASN A 145 31.98 47.92 -9.10
CA ASN A 145 33.21 47.89 -8.27
C ASN A 145 33.40 46.50 -7.63
N LYS A 146 34.37 45.72 -8.11
CA LYS A 146 35.15 44.77 -7.29
C LYS A 146 36.47 44.48 -8.03
N PRO A 147 37.65 44.73 -7.42
CA PRO A 147 38.92 44.35 -8.01
C PRO A 147 39.14 42.84 -7.91
N SER A 148 39.65 42.25 -8.98
CA SER A 148 40.00 40.83 -9.08
C SER A 148 41.32 40.52 -8.35
N ALA A 149 41.24 39.68 -7.32
CA ALA A 149 42.40 39.00 -6.72
C ALA A 149 42.36 37.50 -7.10
N PRO A 150 43.52 36.82 -7.18
CA PRO A 150 43.65 35.56 -7.89
C PRO A 150 43.04 34.36 -7.15
N THR A 151 42.61 33.39 -7.95
CA THR A 151 41.92 32.14 -7.60
C THR A 151 42.77 31.21 -6.74
N VAL A 152 42.36 31.03 -5.50
CA VAL A 152 42.67 29.86 -4.64
C VAL A 152 41.47 28.90 -4.76
N PRO A 153 41.64 27.57 -4.73
CA PRO A 153 40.52 26.65 -4.86
C PRO A 153 39.54 26.86 -3.70
N ILE A 154 38.33 27.29 -4.02
CA ILE A 154 37.27 27.57 -3.04
C ILE A 154 36.76 26.23 -2.52
N MET A 155 37.02 25.96 -1.25
CA MET A 155 36.29 24.95 -0.48
C MET A 155 34.80 25.38 -0.50
N GLN A 156 33.93 24.57 -1.12
CA GLN A 156 32.50 24.87 -1.26
C GLN A 156 31.82 24.85 0.11
N THR A 157 31.76 25.99 0.78
CA THR A 157 31.01 26.16 2.03
C THR A 157 29.54 26.47 1.74
N ALA A 158 28.62 25.83 2.45
CA ALA A 158 27.19 26.15 2.38
C ALA A 158 26.93 27.62 2.79
N SER A 159 26.05 28.31 2.08
CA SER A 159 25.63 29.67 2.42
C SER A 159 24.13 29.73 2.67
N ALA A 160 23.73 30.35 3.77
CA ALA A 160 22.33 30.65 4.07
C ALA A 160 22.04 32.14 3.82
N SER A 161 20.88 32.44 3.24
CA SER A 161 20.34 33.81 3.17
C SER A 161 18.96 33.84 3.81
N GLN A 162 18.72 34.85 4.65
CA GLN A 162 17.46 34.99 5.39
C GLN A 162 16.92 36.42 5.21
N VAL A 163 15.64 36.54 4.85
CA VAL A 163 14.98 37.85 4.75
C VAL A 163 14.49 38.27 6.14
N LEU A 164 15.17 39.23 6.75
CA LEU A 164 14.84 39.70 8.10
C LEU A 164 13.70 40.72 8.10
N SER A 165 12.67 40.45 8.89
CA SER A 165 11.68 41.44 9.31
C SER A 165 12.32 42.43 10.29
N LYS A 166 12.25 43.75 9.98
CA LYS A 166 12.77 44.83 10.84
C LYS A 166 12.07 44.93 12.21
N LYS A 167 10.99 44.18 12.42
CA LYS A 167 10.19 44.19 13.66
C LYS A 167 10.76 43.23 14.70
N ASP A 168 11.24 42.06 14.28
CA ASP A 168 11.70 40.99 15.18
C ASP A 168 13.08 41.30 15.78
N SER A 169 13.99 41.85 14.98
CA SER A 169 15.28 42.38 15.44
C SER A 169 15.15 43.49 16.50
N LYS A 170 14.08 44.29 16.47
CA LYS A 170 13.80 45.33 17.49
C LYS A 170 13.17 44.77 18.77
N ILE A 171 12.53 43.60 18.70
CA ILE A 171 11.88 42.94 19.85
C ILE A 171 12.92 42.13 20.64
N GLU A 172 13.84 41.44 19.95
CA GLU A 172 14.99 40.78 20.59
C GLU A 172 15.89 41.77 21.34
N ALA A 173 16.19 42.92 20.73
CA ALA A 173 16.96 43.99 21.36
C ALA A 173 16.30 44.59 22.63
N LYS A 174 14.98 44.40 22.81
CA LYS A 174 14.23 44.85 23.99
C LYS A 174 14.09 43.79 25.08
N GLY A 175 14.50 42.54 24.85
CA GLY A 175 14.52 41.47 25.86
C GLY A 175 13.17 41.08 26.48
N GLN A 176 12.05 41.53 25.90
CA GLN A 176 10.72 41.42 26.52
C GLN A 176 10.02 40.07 26.29
N ASN A 177 10.48 39.24 25.35
CA ASN A 177 9.94 37.90 25.12
C ASN A 177 11.07 36.86 25.04
N ARG A 178 11.33 36.14 26.15
CA ARG A 178 12.20 34.96 26.18
C ARG A 178 11.41 33.71 25.82
N SER A 179 10.79 33.68 24.64
CA SER A 179 10.18 32.43 24.16
C SER A 179 11.28 31.39 23.93
N MET A 180 11.03 30.16 24.34
CA MET A 180 11.91 29.02 24.02
C MET A 180 11.61 28.41 22.64
N ASP A 181 10.59 28.94 21.95
CA ASP A 181 10.24 28.52 20.59
C ASP A 181 11.19 29.13 19.56
N ILE A 182 11.60 28.34 18.59
CA ILE A 182 12.44 28.75 17.47
C ILE A 182 11.55 28.95 16.25
N ARG A 183 11.64 30.14 15.64
CA ARG A 183 10.92 30.48 14.41
C ARG A 183 11.90 31.10 13.42
N ILE A 184 12.07 30.45 12.28
CA ILE A 184 12.91 30.90 11.19
C ILE A 184 12.01 30.97 9.96
N GLU A 185 11.70 32.18 9.52
CA GLU A 185 10.83 32.41 8.36
C GLU A 185 11.68 32.73 7.12
N SER A 186 11.21 32.23 5.97
CA SER A 186 11.68 32.59 4.63
C SER A 186 13.21 32.58 4.50
N PHE A 187 13.83 31.44 4.83
CA PHE A 187 15.26 31.24 4.64
C PHE A 187 15.54 30.40 3.39
N ASP A 188 16.63 30.73 2.72
CA ASP A 188 17.18 30.00 1.58
C ASP A 188 18.52 29.38 1.98
N ILE A 189 18.77 28.15 1.51
CA ILE A 189 20.05 27.47 1.69
C ILE A 189 20.56 27.03 0.33
N ALA A 190 21.80 27.41 0.02
CA ALA A 190 22.51 26.99 -1.17
C ALA A 190 23.85 26.35 -0.81
N PHE A 191 24.25 25.36 -1.60
CA PHE A 191 25.56 24.72 -1.53
C PHE A 191 26.22 24.79 -2.91
N GLY A 192 27.26 25.63 -3.03
CA GLY A 192 27.82 25.98 -4.34
C GLY A 192 26.75 26.57 -5.26
N ASP A 193 26.61 26.03 -6.46
CA ASP A 193 25.61 26.47 -7.45
C ASP A 193 24.21 25.85 -7.25
N ARG A 194 24.08 24.90 -6.31
CA ARG A 194 22.83 24.16 -6.09
C ARG A 194 22.02 24.76 -4.95
N VAL A 195 20.80 25.21 -5.26
CA VAL A 195 19.80 25.61 -4.25
C VAL A 195 19.22 24.35 -3.59
N LEU A 196 19.36 24.24 -2.27
CA LEU A 196 18.85 23.13 -1.47
C LEU A 196 17.46 23.43 -0.92
N LEU A 197 17.28 24.65 -0.41
CA LEU A 197 16.01 25.15 0.14
C LEU A 197 15.75 26.56 -0.36
N SER A 198 14.49 26.85 -0.71
CA SER A 198 14.06 28.19 -1.10
C SER A 198 12.78 28.60 -0.39
N GLY A 199 12.84 29.73 0.31
CA GLY A 199 11.72 30.32 1.06
C GLY A 199 11.12 29.35 2.08
N ALA A 200 11.96 28.56 2.75
CA ALA A 200 11.50 27.58 3.73
C ALA A 200 11.18 28.27 5.06
N ASP A 201 10.17 27.73 5.75
CA ASP A 201 9.78 28.15 7.10
C ASP A 201 10.02 26.99 8.08
N LEU A 202 10.64 27.29 9.22
CA LEU A 202 10.93 26.33 10.27
C LEU A 202 10.41 26.84 11.61
N LEU A 203 9.48 26.09 12.21
CA LEU A 203 8.91 26.38 13.52
C LEU A 203 9.14 25.18 14.44
N LEU A 204 10.00 25.36 15.45
CA LEU A 204 10.28 24.39 16.49
C LEU A 204 9.74 24.92 17.83
N ALA A 205 8.57 24.44 18.23
CA ALA A 205 8.04 24.67 19.56
C ALA A 205 8.85 23.92 20.64
N SER A 206 9.02 24.55 21.80
CA SER A 206 9.78 24.00 22.92
C SER A 206 9.18 22.69 23.47
N GLY A 207 10.05 21.73 23.81
CA GLY A 207 9.67 20.44 24.40
C GLY A 207 9.06 19.43 23.42
N ARG A 208 9.06 19.74 22.12
CA ARG A 208 8.64 18.82 21.06
C ARG A 208 9.82 18.07 20.45
N ARG A 209 9.52 16.93 19.84
CA ARG A 209 10.51 16.06 19.21
C ARG A 209 10.21 15.99 17.71
N TYR A 210 11.11 16.51 16.90
CA TYR A 210 10.98 16.62 15.46
C TYR A 210 11.84 15.56 14.78
N GLY A 211 11.24 14.80 13.86
CA GLY A 211 11.97 13.91 12.96
C GLY A 211 12.12 14.57 11.58
N LEU A 212 13.36 14.84 11.14
CA LEU A 212 13.64 15.40 9.82
C LEU A 212 13.82 14.26 8.80
N VAL A 213 12.89 14.16 7.86
CA VAL A 213 12.82 13.10 6.86
C VAL A 213 12.96 13.71 5.46
N GLY A 214 13.74 13.05 4.60
CA GLY A 214 13.92 13.44 3.20
C GLY A 214 14.97 12.58 2.52
N ARG A 215 15.05 12.65 1.19
CA ARG A 215 16.05 11.93 0.39
C ARG A 215 17.47 12.46 0.66
N ASN A 216 18.47 11.62 0.44
CA ASN A 216 19.87 12.00 0.59
C ASN A 216 20.29 13.04 -0.44
N GLY A 217 21.05 14.03 0.00
CA GLY A 217 21.50 15.14 -0.84
C GLY A 217 20.49 16.28 -1.02
N LEU A 218 19.40 16.32 -0.22
CA LEU A 218 18.50 17.48 -0.13
C LEU A 218 18.97 18.54 0.89
N GLY A 219 20.00 18.24 1.70
CA GLY A 219 20.59 19.21 2.64
C GLY A 219 20.23 19.03 4.12
N LYS A 220 19.79 17.85 4.57
CA LYS A 220 19.46 17.55 5.98
C LYS A 220 20.62 17.88 6.94
N THR A 221 21.78 17.25 6.73
CA THR A 221 23.01 17.54 7.48
C THR A 221 23.46 19.00 7.32
N THR A 222 23.30 19.58 6.14
CA THR A 222 23.64 20.99 5.88
C THR A 222 22.77 21.92 6.71
N LEU A 223 21.47 21.64 6.85
CA LEU A 223 20.56 22.40 7.71
C LEU A 223 20.99 22.31 9.18
N LEU A 224 21.32 21.11 9.68
CA LEU A 224 21.82 20.93 11.05
C LEU A 224 23.13 21.68 11.32
N LYS A 225 24.07 21.66 10.37
CA LYS A 225 25.32 22.42 10.43
C LYS A 225 25.09 23.92 10.43
N LEU A 226 24.12 24.42 9.66
CA LEU A 226 23.77 25.84 9.60
C LEU A 226 23.05 26.32 10.86
N LEU A 227 22.25 25.46 11.48
CA LEU A 227 21.62 25.71 12.78
C LEU A 227 22.65 25.75 13.92
N SER A 228 23.56 24.78 13.97
CA SER A 228 24.60 24.70 15.01
C SER A 228 25.63 25.81 14.92
N SER A 229 26.04 26.18 13.70
CA SER A 229 26.94 27.32 13.46
C SER A 229 26.28 28.69 13.64
N ARG A 230 24.98 28.74 13.99
CA ARG A 230 24.17 29.96 14.15
C ARG A 230 24.22 30.89 12.94
N GLN A 231 24.41 30.36 11.73
CA GLN A 231 24.29 31.14 10.50
C GLN A 231 22.85 31.54 10.21
N LEU A 232 21.90 30.69 10.59
CA LEU A 232 20.49 31.04 10.71
C LEU A 232 20.26 31.77 12.04
N GLN A 233 19.55 32.90 12.01
CA GLN A 233 19.32 33.71 13.21
C GLN A 233 18.43 32.92 14.20
N LEU A 234 19.00 32.60 15.35
CA LEU A 234 18.38 31.86 16.44
C LEU A 234 18.47 32.70 17.73
N PRO A 235 17.47 32.61 18.63
CA PRO A 235 17.51 33.34 19.88
C PRO A 235 18.77 33.02 20.70
N SER A 236 19.49 34.04 21.14
CA SER A 236 20.83 33.89 21.72
C SER A 236 20.86 33.08 23.02
N HIS A 237 19.75 33.04 23.76
CA HIS A 237 19.60 32.35 25.05
C HIS A 237 19.40 30.84 24.94
N ILE A 238 19.17 30.30 23.74
CA ILE A 238 18.97 28.86 23.53
C ILE A 238 20.34 28.18 23.37
N SER A 239 20.59 27.17 24.19
CA SER A 239 21.76 26.29 24.05
C SER A 239 21.50 25.21 22.99
N ILE A 240 22.46 25.04 22.07
CA ILE A 240 22.34 24.11 20.95
C ILE A 240 23.55 23.19 20.99
N LEU A 241 23.30 21.88 20.89
CA LEU A 241 24.37 20.91 20.71
C LEU A 241 24.08 20.06 19.48
N HIS A 242 25.09 19.94 18.63
CA HIS A 242 25.06 19.13 17.42
C HIS A 242 26.07 18.00 17.55
N VAL A 243 25.58 16.77 17.39
CA VAL A 243 26.43 15.58 17.35
C VAL A 243 26.77 15.31 15.89
N GLU A 244 28.01 15.62 15.50
CA GLU A 244 28.54 15.30 14.18
C GLU A 244 29.00 13.84 14.09
N GLN A 245 29.07 13.33 12.85
CA GLN A 245 29.37 11.92 12.59
C GLN A 245 30.81 11.49 12.89
N GLU A 246 31.76 12.41 13.05
CA GLU A 246 33.17 12.09 13.27
C GLU A 246 33.73 12.86 14.46
N VAL A 247 34.13 12.14 15.51
CA VAL A 247 34.82 12.69 16.67
C VAL A 247 36.24 12.14 16.73
N VAL A 248 37.21 13.05 16.75
CA VAL A 248 38.62 12.69 16.94
C VAL A 248 38.81 12.19 18.37
N GLY A 249 39.52 11.07 18.52
CA GLY A 249 39.78 10.49 19.84
C GLY A 249 40.99 11.13 20.49
N ASP A 250 40.88 11.39 21.79
CA ASP A 250 41.92 11.98 22.63
C ASP A 250 42.50 10.92 23.60
N GLU A 251 43.40 11.34 24.48
CA GLU A 251 43.94 10.46 25.54
C GLU A 251 43.03 10.37 26.77
N THR A 252 41.98 11.17 26.83
CA THR A 252 41.01 11.19 27.93
C THR A 252 40.31 9.84 28.07
N LEU A 253 39.90 9.50 29.29
CA LEU A 253 39.08 8.31 29.54
C LEU A 253 37.66 8.54 29.03
N ALA A 254 36.97 7.48 28.59
CA ALA A 254 35.60 7.60 28.11
C ALA A 254 34.64 8.24 29.13
N ILE A 255 34.72 7.83 30.40
CA ILE A 255 33.84 8.40 31.44
C ILE A 255 34.15 9.88 31.71
N ASP A 256 35.43 10.24 31.76
CA ASP A 256 35.87 11.62 32.01
C ASP A 256 35.50 12.53 30.85
N SER A 257 35.61 12.04 29.61
CA SER A 257 35.19 12.79 28.42
C SER A 257 33.69 13.16 28.42
N VAL A 258 32.84 12.32 29.03
CA VAL A 258 31.41 12.63 29.23
C VAL A 258 31.22 13.69 30.31
N LEU A 259 31.95 13.59 31.43
CA LEU A 259 31.86 14.55 32.53
C LEU A 259 32.40 15.93 32.15
N GLU A 260 33.44 16.00 31.31
CA GLU A 260 34.04 17.22 30.79
C GLU A 260 33.06 18.10 29.98
N CYS A 261 31.92 17.55 29.54
CA CYS A 261 30.91 18.31 28.80
C CYS A 261 30.18 19.34 29.65
N ASP A 262 30.14 19.15 30.96
CA ASP A 262 29.56 20.11 31.88
C ASP A 262 30.67 21.03 32.41
N GLU A 263 30.94 22.10 31.65
CA GLU A 263 31.96 23.10 31.99
C GLU A 263 31.73 23.69 33.39
N LYS A 264 30.46 23.88 33.79
CA LYS A 264 30.12 24.44 35.10
C LYS A 264 30.47 23.45 36.21
N LEU A 265 30.15 22.18 36.04
CA LEU A 265 30.52 21.13 37.00
C LEU A 265 32.05 21.03 37.15
N MET A 266 32.78 21.06 36.03
CA MET A 266 34.24 21.01 36.02
C MET A 266 34.88 22.25 36.67
N GLU A 267 34.33 23.43 36.43
CA GLU A 267 34.74 24.66 37.10
C GLU A 267 34.55 24.57 38.62
N LEU A 268 33.42 24.03 39.08
CA LEU A 268 33.14 23.87 40.50
C LEU A 268 34.08 22.84 41.16
N TRP A 269 34.33 21.69 40.52
CA TRP A 269 35.32 20.72 41.02
C TRP A 269 36.75 21.28 41.03
N ARG A 270 37.10 22.13 40.06
CA ARG A 270 38.40 22.81 40.06
C ARG A 270 38.50 23.80 41.21
N LYS A 271 37.48 24.64 41.40
CA LYS A 271 37.39 25.59 42.52
C LYS A 271 37.42 24.85 43.86
N GLU A 272 36.72 23.74 44.00
CA GLU A 272 36.76 22.89 45.20
C GLU A 272 38.18 22.41 45.51
N LYS A 273 38.90 21.86 44.52
CA LYS A 273 40.28 21.39 44.69
C LYS A 273 41.29 22.51 44.99
N GLU A 274 41.07 23.70 44.45
CA GLU A 274 41.90 24.89 44.71
C GLU A 274 41.63 25.46 46.10
N LEU A 275 40.35 25.65 46.46
CA LEU A 275 39.92 26.18 47.76
C LEU A 275 40.18 25.20 48.92
N SER A 276 40.14 23.89 48.67
CA SER A 276 40.47 22.88 49.67
C SER A 276 41.93 22.93 50.12
N LYS A 277 42.83 23.57 49.36
CA LYS A 277 44.25 23.74 49.73
C LYS A 277 44.49 24.95 50.63
N ASP A 278 43.58 25.93 50.64
CA ASP A 278 43.70 27.20 51.36
C ASP A 278 42.73 27.25 52.57
N PRO A 279 43.21 27.15 53.82
CA PRO A 279 42.35 27.14 55.02
C PRO A 279 41.56 28.45 55.27
N HIS A 280 42.00 29.56 54.67
CA HIS A 280 41.43 30.89 54.89
C HIS A 280 40.17 31.19 54.05
N LYS A 281 39.82 30.32 53.08
CA LYS A 281 38.67 30.53 52.16
C LYS A 281 37.48 29.59 52.45
N SER A 282 37.24 29.27 53.72
CA SER A 282 36.19 28.33 54.13
C SER A 282 34.76 28.79 53.78
N SER A 283 34.51 30.10 53.63
CA SER A 283 33.21 30.63 53.24
C SER A 283 32.88 30.34 51.77
N GLU A 284 33.82 30.61 50.87
CA GLU A 284 33.69 30.34 49.42
C GLU A 284 33.58 28.84 49.15
N LEU A 285 34.27 28.01 49.93
CA LEU A 285 34.21 26.56 49.85
C LEU A 285 32.83 26.01 50.27
N THR A 286 32.17 26.63 51.25
CA THR A 286 30.78 26.30 51.61
C THR A 286 29.80 26.64 50.49
N GLU A 287 29.98 27.79 49.82
CA GLU A 287 29.16 28.19 48.67
C GLU A 287 29.31 27.23 47.49
N VAL A 288 30.54 26.80 47.20
CA VAL A 288 30.83 25.81 46.15
C VAL A 288 30.20 24.45 46.49
N TYR A 289 30.28 23.97 47.74
CA TYR A 289 29.60 22.74 48.14
C TYR A 289 28.08 22.85 48.01
N GLN A 290 27.49 23.99 48.36
CA GLN A 290 26.06 24.21 48.18
C GLN A 290 25.67 24.17 46.69
N GLN A 291 26.48 24.76 45.81
CA GLN A 291 26.27 24.69 44.36
C GLN A 291 26.43 23.27 43.80
N LEU A 292 27.46 22.52 44.24
CA LEU A 292 27.67 21.12 43.87
C LEU A 292 26.52 20.22 44.34
N GLN A 293 25.99 20.45 45.54
CA GLN A 293 24.84 19.72 46.08
C GLN A 293 23.56 20.02 45.28
N LEU A 294 23.33 21.28 44.90
CA LEU A 294 22.19 21.68 44.06
C LEU A 294 22.25 21.07 42.66
N MET A 295 23.46 20.90 42.10
CA MET A 295 23.68 20.25 40.80
C MET A 295 23.72 18.71 40.89
N GLU A 296 23.57 18.13 42.08
CA GLU A 296 23.70 16.69 42.33
C GLU A 296 25.01 16.09 41.79
N ALA A 297 26.13 16.81 41.97
CA ALA A 297 27.45 16.46 41.42
C ALA A 297 27.90 15.01 41.74
N ASP A 298 27.58 14.50 42.92
CA ASP A 298 27.92 13.14 43.35
C ASP A 298 27.26 12.05 42.49
N LYS A 299 26.09 12.34 41.91
CA LYS A 299 25.37 11.41 41.02
C LYS A 299 25.85 11.49 39.58
N ALA A 300 26.61 12.51 39.21
CA ALA A 300 27.06 12.73 37.84
C ALA A 300 27.86 11.54 37.26
N PRO A 301 28.86 10.95 37.96
CA PRO A 301 29.60 9.79 37.44
C PRO A 301 28.73 8.55 37.26
N ALA A 302 27.79 8.32 38.20
CA ALA A 302 26.84 7.22 38.11
C ALA A 302 25.90 7.40 36.91
N HIS A 303 25.40 8.63 36.67
CA HIS A 303 24.56 8.95 35.53
C HIS A 303 25.32 8.78 34.19
N ALA A 304 26.57 9.26 34.10
CA ALA A 304 27.43 9.07 32.94
C ALA A 304 27.66 7.57 32.65
N SER A 305 27.92 6.77 33.68
CA SER A 305 28.08 5.31 33.56
C SER A 305 26.81 4.61 33.07
N ILE A 306 25.61 5.04 33.51
CA ILE A 306 24.33 4.51 33.03
C ILE A 306 24.13 4.79 31.54
N ILE A 307 24.42 6.02 31.08
CA ILE A 307 24.32 6.39 29.67
C ILE A 307 25.30 5.58 28.82
N LEU A 308 26.56 5.51 29.25
CA LEU A 308 27.60 4.75 28.53
C LEU A 308 27.25 3.26 28.47
N ASN A 309 26.79 2.66 29.56
CA ASN A 309 26.35 1.26 29.58
C ASN A 309 25.13 1.03 28.66
N GLY A 310 24.18 1.98 28.65
CA GLY A 310 23.03 1.96 27.75
C GLY A 310 23.40 1.96 26.25
N LEU A 311 24.47 2.67 25.90
CA LEU A 311 25.04 2.71 24.54
C LEU A 311 26.00 1.54 24.25
N GLY A 312 26.18 0.62 25.21
CA GLY A 312 26.94 -0.62 25.05
C GLY A 312 28.38 -0.60 25.58
N PHE A 313 28.82 0.46 26.27
CA PHE A 313 30.17 0.47 26.88
C PHE A 313 30.21 -0.39 28.15
N SER A 314 31.03 -1.42 28.13
CA SER A 314 31.33 -2.22 29.33
C SER A 314 32.06 -1.38 30.39
N LYS A 315 32.05 -1.83 31.65
CA LYS A 315 32.76 -1.13 32.74
C LYS A 315 34.25 -0.95 32.46
N GLU A 316 34.88 -1.93 31.81
CA GLU A 316 36.30 -1.88 31.42
C GLU A 316 36.54 -0.87 30.29
N MET A 317 35.61 -0.79 29.34
CA MET A 317 35.68 0.20 28.26
C MET A 317 35.49 1.63 28.80
N GLN A 318 34.65 1.84 29.81
CA GLN A 318 34.46 3.17 30.40
C GLN A 318 35.76 3.77 30.97
N THR A 319 36.68 2.91 31.42
CA THR A 319 38.02 3.28 31.92
C THR A 319 39.13 3.25 30.85
N SER A 320 38.78 3.02 29.58
CA SER A 320 39.74 3.00 28.48
C SER A 320 39.86 4.39 27.82
N ALA A 321 41.04 4.68 27.26
CA ALA A 321 41.31 5.96 26.58
C ALA A 321 40.55 6.06 25.25
N THR A 322 40.08 7.26 24.88
CA THR A 322 39.21 7.43 23.71
C THR A 322 39.88 7.14 22.36
N LYS A 323 41.22 7.29 22.28
CA LYS A 323 42.02 6.91 21.10
C LYS A 323 41.96 5.43 20.73
N THR A 324 41.74 4.52 21.69
CA THR A 324 41.72 3.07 21.42
C THR A 324 40.41 2.61 20.76
N PHE A 325 39.36 3.43 20.85
CA PHE A 325 38.08 3.15 20.24
C PHE A 325 38.09 3.35 18.73
N SER A 326 37.36 2.48 18.02
CA SER A 326 37.07 2.68 16.60
C SER A 326 36.11 3.86 16.41
N GLY A 327 36.00 4.37 15.17
CA GLY A 327 35.15 5.52 14.85
C GLY A 327 33.70 5.39 15.37
N GLY A 328 33.09 4.21 15.24
CA GLY A 328 31.74 3.97 15.74
C GLY A 328 31.61 4.03 17.26
N TRP A 329 32.61 3.58 18.00
CA TRP A 329 32.64 3.75 19.46
C TRP A 329 32.87 5.21 19.85
N ARG A 330 33.66 5.98 19.10
CA ARG A 330 33.83 7.42 19.32
C ARG A 330 32.54 8.20 19.04
N MET A 331 31.78 7.80 18.03
CA MET A 331 30.46 8.34 17.74
C MET A 331 29.48 8.07 18.90
N ARG A 332 29.47 6.83 19.44
CA ARG A 332 28.68 6.51 20.64
C ARG A 332 29.07 7.35 21.85
N LEU A 333 30.36 7.63 22.01
CA LEU A 333 30.83 8.52 23.07
C LEU A 333 30.35 9.96 22.84
N ALA A 334 30.40 10.47 21.62
CA ALA A 334 29.87 11.79 21.26
C ALA A 334 28.36 11.91 21.56
N LEU A 335 27.61 10.85 21.26
CA LEU A 335 26.21 10.75 21.62
C LEU A 335 26.02 10.74 23.15
N ALA A 336 26.84 9.98 23.89
CA ALA A 336 26.80 9.95 25.35
C ALA A 336 27.04 11.34 25.97
N ARG A 337 28.05 12.06 25.44
CA ARG A 337 28.38 13.45 25.79
C ARG A 337 27.18 14.37 25.59
N ALA A 338 26.51 14.24 24.46
CA ALA A 338 25.36 15.08 24.14
C ALA A 338 24.11 14.79 24.99
N LEU A 339 23.84 13.52 25.27
CA LEU A 339 22.77 13.12 26.17
C LEU A 339 23.02 13.57 27.61
N PHE A 340 24.28 13.60 28.04
CA PHE A 340 24.67 14.06 29.37
C PHE A 340 24.54 15.59 29.52
N SER A 341 24.93 16.37 28.51
CA SER A 341 24.91 17.83 28.54
C SER A 341 23.50 18.45 28.62
N ARG A 342 22.46 17.75 28.15
CA ARG A 342 21.04 18.20 28.17
C ARG A 342 20.82 19.63 27.65
N PRO A 343 21.15 19.93 26.38
CA PRO A 343 20.90 21.23 25.77
C PRO A 343 19.41 21.54 25.60
N ASP A 344 19.07 22.82 25.39
CA ASP A 344 17.70 23.27 25.09
C ASP A 344 17.20 22.75 23.72
N LEU A 345 18.12 22.71 22.75
CA LEU A 345 17.93 22.08 21.44
C LEU A 345 19.03 21.04 21.18
N LEU A 346 18.63 19.77 21.13
CA LEU A 346 19.50 18.66 20.75
C LEU A 346 19.33 18.33 19.26
N LEU A 347 20.43 18.40 18.51
CA LEU A 347 20.50 18.05 17.09
C LEU A 347 21.25 16.73 16.91
N LEU A 348 20.56 15.71 16.39
CA LEU A 348 21.15 14.39 16.12
C LEU A 348 21.11 14.08 14.62
N ASP A 349 22.27 13.85 14.00
CA ASP A 349 22.37 13.46 12.59
C ASP A 349 22.62 11.95 12.44
N GLU A 350 21.58 11.20 12.07
CA GLU A 350 21.60 9.74 11.89
C GLU A 350 22.23 8.97 13.07
N PRO A 351 21.71 9.13 14.31
CA PRO A 351 22.31 8.53 15.50
C PRO A 351 22.23 6.99 15.52
N THR A 352 21.39 6.38 14.67
CA THR A 352 21.22 4.93 14.56
C THR A 352 22.31 4.27 13.72
N ASN A 353 22.95 5.00 12.81
CA ASN A 353 24.05 4.49 12.00
C ASN A 353 25.23 4.17 12.94
N GLN A 354 25.63 2.89 13.03
CA GLN A 354 26.67 2.34 13.92
C GLN A 354 26.23 1.95 15.35
N LEU A 355 24.93 1.97 15.67
CA LEU A 355 24.40 1.40 16.91
C LEU A 355 23.93 -0.05 16.73
N ASP A 356 24.19 -0.88 17.76
CA ASP A 356 23.60 -2.22 17.84
C ASP A 356 22.11 -2.13 18.18
N ILE A 357 21.34 -3.15 17.83
CA ILE A 357 19.89 -3.24 18.11
C ILE A 357 19.58 -2.98 19.59
N LYS A 358 20.38 -3.51 20.53
CA LYS A 358 20.20 -3.27 21.97
C LYS A 358 20.39 -1.80 22.35
N ALA A 359 21.38 -1.14 21.77
CA ALA A 359 21.68 0.27 22.02
C ALA A 359 20.62 1.19 21.39
N ILE A 360 20.10 0.83 20.19
CA ILE A 360 18.99 1.55 19.54
C ILE A 360 17.75 1.52 20.43
N ILE A 361 17.33 0.32 20.90
CA ILE A 361 16.14 0.18 21.77
C ILE A 361 16.31 0.98 23.07
N TRP A 362 17.53 1.01 23.64
CA TRP A 362 17.80 1.81 24.83
C TRP A 362 17.69 3.31 24.52
N LEU A 363 18.29 3.75 23.42
CA LEU A 363 18.28 5.14 22.98
C LEU A 363 16.85 5.63 22.70
N GLU A 364 16.03 4.83 22.02
CA GLU A 364 14.61 5.11 21.78
C GLU A 364 13.87 5.37 23.09
N LYS A 365 13.98 4.43 24.05
CA LYS A 365 13.33 4.56 25.37
C LYS A 365 13.84 5.77 26.16
N TYR A 366 15.12 6.11 26.00
CA TYR A 366 15.72 7.26 26.64
C TYR A 366 15.19 8.57 26.03
N LEU A 367 15.19 8.68 24.70
CA LEU A 367 14.75 9.86 23.96
C LEU A 367 13.22 10.09 24.02
N GLN A 368 12.42 9.03 24.22
CA GLN A 368 10.99 9.16 24.47
C GLN A 368 10.66 10.00 25.70
N ARG A 369 11.53 9.96 26.71
CA ARG A 369 11.40 10.72 27.97
C ARG A 369 12.19 12.02 27.96
N TRP A 370 12.71 12.42 26.81
CA TRP A 370 13.53 13.61 26.68
C TRP A 370 12.68 14.88 26.92
N PRO A 371 13.08 15.76 27.86
CA PRO A 371 12.26 16.89 28.28
C PRO A 371 12.42 18.15 27.40
N THR A 372 13.56 18.31 26.71
CA THR A 372 13.85 19.50 25.89
C THR A 372 13.51 19.26 24.42
N THR A 373 13.81 20.24 23.56
CA THR A 373 13.51 20.16 22.13
C THR A 373 14.52 19.25 21.45
N LEU A 374 14.03 18.33 20.64
CA LEU A 374 14.85 17.35 19.92
C LEU A 374 14.60 17.49 18.42
N LEU A 375 15.65 17.55 17.61
CA LEU A 375 15.57 17.44 16.16
C LEU A 375 16.49 16.30 15.72
N VAL A 376 15.90 15.20 15.23
CA VAL A 376 16.64 14.02 14.78
C VAL A 376 16.47 13.84 13.29
N VAL A 377 17.58 13.66 12.59
CA VAL A 377 17.61 13.08 11.24
C VAL A 377 17.81 11.58 11.42
N SER A 378 16.90 10.78 10.87
CA SER A 378 17.04 9.32 10.89
C SER A 378 16.42 8.72 9.63
N HIS A 379 17.01 7.64 9.14
CA HIS A 379 16.42 6.76 8.14
C HIS A 379 15.72 5.53 8.73
N ASP A 380 15.77 5.34 10.05
CA ASP A 380 15.09 4.22 10.70
C ASP A 380 13.62 4.57 10.97
N ARG A 381 12.71 3.84 10.31
CA ARG A 381 11.27 4.03 10.45
C ARG A 381 10.76 3.69 11.85
N ASN A 382 11.32 2.67 12.51
CA ASN A 382 10.86 2.27 13.84
C ASN A 382 11.28 3.33 14.89
N PHE A 383 12.48 3.87 14.74
CA PHE A 383 12.96 5.00 15.53
C PHE A 383 12.10 6.26 15.30
N LEU A 384 11.82 6.59 14.03
CA LEU A 384 10.98 7.75 13.66
C LEU A 384 9.49 7.57 14.02
N ASP A 385 9.05 6.36 14.29
CA ASP A 385 7.70 6.11 14.78
C ASP A 385 7.60 6.20 16.31
N SER A 386 8.68 5.85 17.02
CA SER A 386 8.69 5.77 18.47
C SER A 386 9.12 7.05 19.20
N VAL A 387 10.00 7.87 18.60
CA VAL A 387 10.60 9.05 19.26
C VAL A 387 9.91 10.38 18.89
N PRO A 388 9.77 10.76 17.60
CA PRO A 388 9.25 12.06 17.21
C PRO A 388 7.75 12.24 17.49
N THR A 389 7.34 13.45 17.83
CA THR A 389 5.94 13.89 17.90
C THR A 389 5.47 14.55 16.61
N ASP A 390 6.40 15.14 15.86
CA ASP A 390 6.16 15.86 14.62
C ASP A 390 7.23 15.46 13.59
N ILE A 391 6.84 15.34 12.32
CA ILE A 391 7.75 15.02 11.21
C ILE A 391 7.91 16.26 10.33
N LEU A 392 9.17 16.64 10.08
CA LEU A 392 9.54 17.67 9.11
C LEU A 392 9.96 16.96 7.83
N TYR A 393 9.18 17.12 6.77
CA TYR A 393 9.42 16.50 5.49
C TYR A 393 10.10 17.48 4.53
N LEU A 394 11.34 17.17 4.15
CA LEU A 394 12.16 17.94 3.22
C LEU A 394 11.97 17.41 1.80
N HIS A 395 11.32 18.19 0.93
CA HIS A 395 11.06 17.83 -0.47
C HIS A 395 10.93 19.07 -1.35
N SER A 396 11.18 18.94 -2.66
CA SER A 396 11.05 20.02 -3.66
C SER A 396 11.54 21.40 -3.18
N GLN A 397 12.70 21.44 -2.50
CA GLN A 397 13.33 22.64 -1.93
C GLN A 397 12.51 23.37 -0.84
N ARG A 398 11.61 22.66 -0.15
CA ARG A 398 10.74 23.16 0.91
C ARG A 398 10.70 22.21 2.09
N ILE A 399 10.19 22.69 3.22
CA ILE A 399 9.98 21.92 4.45
C ILE A 399 8.49 21.95 4.81
N ASP A 400 7.85 20.79 4.84
CA ASP A 400 6.47 20.63 5.30
C ASP A 400 6.42 19.96 6.67
N ALA A 401 5.70 20.55 7.62
CA ALA A 401 5.52 19.99 8.96
C ALA A 401 4.24 19.14 9.05
N TYR A 402 4.37 17.93 9.58
CA TYR A 402 3.30 16.99 9.84
C TYR A 402 3.23 16.67 11.34
N ARG A 403 2.03 16.60 11.89
CA ARG A 403 1.82 16.19 13.28
C ARG A 403 1.63 14.68 13.37
N GLY A 404 2.25 14.06 14.36
CA GLY A 404 2.21 12.62 14.62
C GLY A 404 3.45 11.89 14.12
N ASN A 405 3.42 10.57 14.29
CA ASN A 405 4.53 9.68 14.00
C ASN A 405 4.76 9.48 12.50
N TYR A 406 5.83 8.75 12.14
CA TYR A 406 6.18 8.47 10.75
C TYR A 406 5.06 7.76 9.96
N GLU A 407 4.37 6.78 10.55
CA GLU A 407 3.29 6.06 9.86
C GLU A 407 2.12 6.99 9.49
N ASN A 408 1.75 7.89 10.40
CA ASN A 408 0.71 8.89 10.15
C ASN A 408 1.12 9.87 9.05
N PHE A 409 2.39 10.25 9.02
CA PHE A 409 2.96 11.06 7.95
C PHE A 409 2.88 10.34 6.59
N GLU A 410 3.31 9.08 6.50
CA GLU A 410 3.30 8.30 5.26
C GLU A 410 1.88 8.11 4.73
N ARG A 411 0.93 7.79 5.61
CA ARG A 411 -0.50 7.70 5.27
C ARG A 411 -1.05 9.03 4.76
N THR A 412 -0.82 10.12 5.49
CA THR A 412 -1.32 11.45 5.09
C THR A 412 -0.70 11.89 3.76
N ARG A 413 0.59 11.62 3.54
CA ARG A 413 1.30 11.92 2.28
C ARG A 413 0.70 11.12 1.12
N THR A 414 0.51 9.81 1.27
CA THR A 414 -0.03 8.95 0.22
C THR A 414 -1.48 9.30 -0.12
N GLU A 415 -2.30 9.64 0.87
CA GLU A 415 -3.67 10.13 0.66
C GLU A 415 -3.67 11.47 -0.08
N ARG A 416 -2.82 12.44 0.31
CA ARG A 416 -2.66 13.72 -0.40
C ARG A 416 -2.21 13.52 -1.86
N LEU A 417 -1.21 12.67 -2.10
CA LEU A 417 -0.73 12.36 -3.46
C LEU A 417 -1.81 11.69 -4.31
N LYS A 418 -2.59 10.75 -3.73
CA LYS A 418 -3.72 10.12 -4.43
C LYS A 418 -4.83 11.12 -4.75
N ALA A 419 -5.16 12.02 -3.82
CA ALA A 419 -6.14 13.09 -4.03
C ALA A 419 -5.68 14.04 -5.15
N GLN A 420 -4.44 14.53 -5.07
CA GLN A 420 -3.85 15.41 -6.08
C GLN A 420 -3.80 14.75 -7.46
N ARG A 421 -3.47 13.45 -7.52
CA ARG A 421 -3.47 12.68 -8.76
C ARG A 421 -4.87 12.55 -9.36
N ARG A 422 -5.88 12.25 -8.54
CA ARG A 422 -7.29 12.16 -9.00
C ARG A 422 -7.81 13.49 -9.51
N GLU A 423 -7.50 14.59 -8.81
CA GLU A 423 -7.85 15.95 -9.25
C GLU A 423 -7.18 16.30 -10.57
N TRP A 424 -5.90 15.96 -10.71
CA TRP A 424 -5.15 16.17 -11.95
C TRP A 424 -5.73 15.33 -13.11
N GLU A 425 -6.00 14.04 -12.90
CA GLU A 425 -6.60 13.15 -13.89
C GLU A 425 -7.99 13.63 -14.32
N ALA A 426 -8.83 14.06 -13.37
CA ALA A 426 -10.16 14.62 -13.64
C ALA A 426 -10.08 15.92 -14.47
N GLN A 427 -9.15 16.81 -14.14
CA GLN A 427 -8.95 18.03 -14.93
C GLN A 427 -8.39 17.75 -16.32
N MET A 428 -7.48 16.79 -16.46
CA MET A 428 -6.93 16.41 -17.77
C MET A 428 -8.01 15.76 -18.65
N ALA A 429 -8.85 14.89 -18.08
CA ALA A 429 -10.00 14.32 -18.78
C ALA A 429 -11.01 15.40 -19.21
N HIS A 430 -11.29 16.37 -18.34
CA HIS A 430 -12.16 17.50 -18.66
C HIS A 430 -11.58 18.36 -19.79
N ARG A 431 -10.28 18.68 -19.72
CA ARG A 431 -9.57 19.41 -20.79
C ARG A 431 -9.60 18.64 -22.11
N ALA A 432 -9.36 17.33 -22.09
CA ALA A 432 -9.40 16.48 -23.28
C ALA A 432 -10.81 16.48 -23.92
N HIS A 433 -11.87 16.32 -23.12
CA HIS A 433 -13.24 16.35 -23.61
C HIS A 433 -13.62 17.71 -24.22
N VAL A 434 -13.23 18.82 -23.58
CA VAL A 434 -13.45 20.17 -24.13
C VAL A 434 -12.66 20.37 -25.43
N GLN A 435 -11.44 19.85 -25.51
CA GLN A 435 -10.60 19.92 -26.70
C GLN A 435 -11.17 19.11 -27.87
N GLU A 436 -11.65 17.89 -27.64
CA GLU A 436 -12.30 17.06 -28.66
C GLU A 436 -13.55 17.75 -29.23
N PHE A 437 -14.33 18.40 -28.36
CA PHE A 437 -15.47 19.22 -28.81
C PHE A 437 -15.03 20.39 -29.70
N ILE A 438 -13.95 21.10 -29.31
CA ILE A 438 -13.39 22.19 -30.11
C ILE A 438 -12.95 21.66 -31.47
N ASP A 439 -12.22 20.55 -31.52
CA ASP A 439 -11.66 19.99 -32.76
C ASP A 439 -12.76 19.47 -33.69
N ARG A 440 -13.79 18.80 -33.14
CA ARG A 440 -14.93 18.28 -33.90
C ARG A 440 -15.78 19.39 -34.51
N PHE A 441 -15.97 20.50 -33.81
CA PHE A 441 -16.87 21.59 -34.24
C PHE A 441 -16.15 22.84 -34.75
N ARG A 442 -14.81 22.80 -34.88
CA ARG A 442 -13.98 23.93 -35.33
C ARG A 442 -14.38 24.48 -36.70
N TYR A 443 -14.81 23.60 -37.59
CA TYR A 443 -15.13 23.91 -38.99
C TYR A 443 -16.64 24.15 -39.23
N ASN A 444 -17.48 24.03 -38.22
CA ASN A 444 -18.93 24.24 -38.36
C ASN A 444 -19.31 25.69 -38.01
N ALA A 445 -19.79 26.44 -39.01
CA ALA A 445 -20.12 27.85 -38.88
C ALA A 445 -21.23 28.14 -37.85
N ASN A 446 -22.20 27.24 -37.69
CA ASN A 446 -23.35 27.45 -36.80
C ASN A 446 -23.00 27.31 -35.31
N ARG A 447 -21.92 26.60 -34.97
CA ARG A 447 -21.50 26.36 -33.56
C ARG A 447 -20.28 27.18 -33.13
N ALA A 448 -19.85 28.14 -33.95
CA ALA A 448 -18.64 28.95 -33.72
C ALA A 448 -18.66 29.71 -32.38
N ALA A 449 -19.83 30.21 -31.94
CA ALA A 449 -19.95 30.94 -30.66
C ALA A 449 -19.73 30.03 -29.43
N SER A 450 -20.19 28.77 -29.48
CA SER A 450 -20.00 27.76 -28.42
C SER A 450 -18.56 27.24 -28.38
N VAL A 451 -17.92 27.09 -29.54
CA VAL A 451 -16.49 26.77 -29.63
C VAL A 451 -15.65 27.90 -29.04
N GLN A 452 -15.97 29.17 -29.30
CA GLN A 452 -15.24 30.30 -28.70
C GLN A 452 -15.43 30.43 -27.19
N SER A 453 -16.61 30.13 -26.66
CA SER A 453 -16.83 30.16 -25.20
C SER A 453 -16.03 29.06 -24.50
N LYS A 454 -15.95 27.86 -25.08
CA LYS A 454 -15.16 26.74 -24.58
C LYS A 454 -13.65 26.96 -24.70
N ILE A 455 -13.18 27.62 -25.76
CA ILE A 455 -11.77 28.06 -25.86
C ILE A 455 -11.42 29.02 -24.72
N LYS A 456 -12.28 30.01 -24.46
CA LYS A 456 -12.09 30.94 -23.32
C LYS A 456 -12.18 30.25 -21.96
N MET A 457 -13.01 29.21 -21.83
CA MET A 457 -13.10 28.41 -20.61
C MET A 457 -11.81 27.61 -20.39
N LEU A 458 -11.22 27.07 -21.46
CA LEU A 458 -9.96 26.34 -21.43
C LEU A 458 -8.78 27.27 -21.08
N GLU A 459 -8.77 28.50 -21.58
CA GLU A 459 -7.78 29.55 -21.21
C GLU A 459 -7.90 30.02 -19.76
N LYS A 460 -9.10 29.99 -19.17
CA LYS A 460 -9.34 30.39 -17.77
C LYS A 460 -9.03 29.28 -16.75
N LEU A 461 -8.98 28.02 -17.18
CA LEU A 461 -8.67 26.91 -16.28
C LEU A 461 -7.21 27.02 -15.83
N PRO A 462 -6.92 27.11 -14.51
CA PRO A 462 -5.55 27.21 -14.02
C PRO A 462 -4.74 26.00 -14.49
N GLU A 463 -3.51 26.23 -14.95
CA GLU A 463 -2.59 25.15 -15.26
C GLU A 463 -2.15 24.49 -13.95
N LEU A 464 -2.74 23.32 -13.65
CA LEU A 464 -2.18 22.47 -12.63
C LEU A 464 -0.82 21.96 -13.12
N LYS A 465 0.21 22.26 -12.34
CA LYS A 465 1.51 21.62 -12.53
C LYS A 465 1.31 20.10 -12.42
N PRO A 466 1.90 19.29 -13.31
CA PRO A 466 1.87 17.85 -13.16
C PRO A 466 2.41 17.49 -11.77
N VAL A 467 1.82 16.47 -11.14
CA VAL A 467 2.36 15.91 -9.90
C VAL A 467 3.81 15.53 -10.21
N GLU A 468 4.77 16.27 -9.62
CA GLU A 468 6.18 15.95 -9.72
C GLU A 468 6.36 14.54 -9.14
N LYS A 469 6.46 13.54 -10.01
CA LYS A 469 6.80 12.20 -9.58
C LYS A 469 8.28 12.24 -9.22
N GLU A 470 8.57 12.12 -7.93
CA GLU A 470 9.91 11.80 -7.50
C GLU A 470 10.33 10.51 -8.22
N ASN A 471 11.50 10.53 -8.87
CA ASN A 471 11.99 9.35 -9.59
C ASN A 471 12.14 8.18 -8.61
N GLU A 472 11.31 7.15 -8.80
CA GLU A 472 11.40 5.89 -8.05
C GLU A 472 12.79 5.29 -8.25
N VAL A 473 13.43 4.92 -7.14
CA VAL A 473 14.73 4.26 -7.18
C VAL A 473 14.49 2.80 -7.55
N ILE A 474 14.84 2.41 -8.77
CA ILE A 474 14.81 1.01 -9.19
C ILE A 474 16.24 0.48 -9.13
N LEU A 475 16.45 -0.59 -8.37
CA LEU A 475 17.70 -1.35 -8.35
C LEU A 475 17.45 -2.66 -9.08
N LYS A 476 18.23 -2.95 -10.13
CA LYS A 476 18.11 -4.20 -10.89
C LYS A 476 19.41 -4.97 -10.86
N PHE A 477 19.41 -6.12 -10.19
CA PHE A 477 20.51 -7.07 -10.26
C PHE A 477 20.45 -7.88 -11.57
N PRO A 478 21.61 -8.26 -12.14
CA PRO A 478 21.66 -9.09 -13.33
C PRO A 478 21.15 -10.51 -13.03
N ASP A 479 20.60 -11.17 -14.06
CA ASP A 479 20.22 -12.58 -13.96
C ASP A 479 21.47 -13.47 -13.94
N VAL A 480 21.37 -14.60 -13.26
CA VAL A 480 22.49 -15.48 -12.94
C VAL A 480 22.30 -16.87 -13.55
N ASP A 481 23.39 -17.44 -14.08
CA ASP A 481 23.42 -18.83 -14.54
C ASP A 481 23.30 -19.82 -13.37
N TYR A 482 22.56 -20.90 -13.58
CA TYR A 482 22.37 -21.93 -12.57
C TYR A 482 23.68 -22.65 -12.21
N LEU A 483 23.99 -22.73 -10.91
CA LEU A 483 25.11 -23.50 -10.37
C LEU A 483 24.59 -24.79 -9.70
N SER A 484 25.23 -25.92 -10.02
CA SER A 484 24.93 -27.20 -9.36
C SER A 484 25.41 -27.20 -7.90
N PRO A 485 24.60 -27.67 -6.94
CA PRO A 485 25.02 -27.83 -5.55
C PRO A 485 26.11 -28.92 -5.42
N PRO A 486 27.00 -28.83 -4.41
CA PRO A 486 27.11 -27.81 -3.36
C PRO A 486 27.81 -26.53 -3.84
N VAL A 487 27.30 -25.36 -3.43
CA VAL A 487 27.86 -24.05 -3.84
C VAL A 487 28.94 -23.58 -2.86
N LEU A 488 28.60 -23.55 -1.58
CA LEU A 488 29.49 -23.16 -0.49
C LEU A 488 29.21 -24.06 0.71
N THR A 489 30.23 -24.77 1.19
CA THR A 489 30.15 -25.52 2.46
C THR A 489 31.38 -25.23 3.31
N LEU A 490 31.14 -25.04 4.61
CA LEU A 490 32.13 -24.87 5.65
C LEU A 490 32.01 -26.08 6.57
N ASP A 491 33.09 -26.86 6.70
CA ASP A 491 33.15 -28.08 7.49
C ASP A 491 34.17 -27.93 8.63
N GLU A 492 33.66 -27.96 9.86
CA GLU A 492 34.37 -27.84 11.14
C GLU A 492 35.33 -26.64 11.24
N VAL A 493 34.95 -25.52 10.62
CA VAL A 493 35.81 -24.35 10.48
C VAL A 493 36.04 -23.67 11.84
N SER A 494 37.31 -23.48 12.19
CA SER A 494 37.75 -22.76 13.38
C SER A 494 38.77 -21.68 13.00
N PHE A 495 38.69 -20.51 13.65
CA PHE A 495 39.54 -19.36 13.30
C PHE A 495 39.94 -18.52 14.52
N ARG A 496 41.21 -18.11 14.53
CA ARG A 496 41.86 -17.25 15.53
C ARG A 496 42.75 -16.21 14.84
N TYR A 497 42.73 -14.96 15.29
CA TYR A 497 43.70 -13.96 14.82
C TYR A 497 45.10 -14.21 15.44
N PRO A 498 46.20 -13.97 14.72
CA PRO A 498 47.56 -14.29 15.18
C PRO A 498 47.95 -13.66 16.53
N ASN A 499 47.40 -12.47 16.83
CA ASN A 499 47.76 -11.68 18.01
C ASN A 499 46.87 -11.95 19.23
N THR A 500 45.96 -12.92 19.16
CA THR A 500 44.99 -13.21 20.21
C THR A 500 44.90 -14.70 20.47
N ASN A 501 44.89 -15.11 21.75
CA ASN A 501 44.72 -16.52 22.14
C ASN A 501 43.26 -16.99 22.19
N GLN A 502 42.30 -16.12 21.87
CA GLN A 502 40.88 -16.45 21.86
C GLN A 502 40.43 -16.85 20.46
N ASP A 503 39.81 -18.03 20.36
CA ASP A 503 39.14 -18.47 19.12
C ASP A 503 37.88 -17.62 18.90
N ILE A 504 37.79 -17.01 17.73
CA ILE A 504 36.58 -16.27 17.32
C ILE A 504 35.52 -17.23 16.85
N PHE A 505 35.92 -18.30 16.17
CA PHE A 505 35.03 -19.35 15.70
C PHE A 505 35.59 -20.72 16.07
N SER A 506 34.72 -21.59 16.55
CA SER A 506 35.03 -22.99 16.86
C SER A 506 34.03 -23.91 16.18
N LYS A 507 34.54 -24.86 15.38
CA LYS A 507 33.80 -25.95 14.72
C LYS A 507 32.50 -25.52 14.04
N VAL A 508 32.59 -24.51 13.17
CA VAL A 508 31.43 -23.97 12.45
C VAL A 508 31.13 -24.84 11.23
N ASN A 509 29.90 -25.35 11.16
CA ASN A 509 29.36 -26.12 10.03
C ASN A 509 28.24 -25.32 9.36
N LEU A 510 28.44 -24.88 8.12
CA LEU A 510 27.46 -24.06 7.39
C LEU A 510 27.43 -24.47 5.91
N GLY A 511 26.25 -24.40 5.30
CA GLY A 511 26.06 -24.67 3.88
C GLY A 511 25.17 -23.61 3.23
N ALA A 512 25.47 -23.27 1.98
CA ALA A 512 24.64 -22.39 1.16
C ALA A 512 24.43 -22.97 -0.24
N ASN A 513 23.21 -22.78 -0.77
CA ASN A 513 22.80 -23.16 -2.11
C ASN A 513 22.76 -21.95 -3.04
N SER A 514 22.60 -22.19 -4.35
CA SER A 514 22.53 -21.14 -5.39
C SER A 514 21.39 -20.15 -5.18
N GLU A 515 20.31 -20.52 -4.48
CA GLU A 515 19.13 -19.68 -4.23
C GLU A 515 18.96 -19.30 -2.75
N SER A 516 19.96 -19.59 -1.91
CA SER A 516 19.91 -19.28 -0.49
C SER A 516 19.83 -17.77 -0.26
N ARG A 517 19.01 -17.36 0.72
CA ARG A 517 18.89 -15.98 1.20
C ARG A 517 19.23 -15.98 2.68
N ILE A 518 20.50 -15.77 2.94
CA ILE A 518 21.10 -15.94 4.26
C ILE A 518 21.25 -14.57 4.88
N VAL A 519 20.71 -14.39 6.08
CA VAL A 519 20.95 -13.18 6.87
C VAL A 519 21.82 -13.54 8.05
N ILE A 520 22.93 -12.83 8.23
CA ILE A 520 23.80 -12.99 9.40
C ILE A 520 23.44 -11.93 10.44
N VAL A 521 23.14 -12.36 11.66
CA VAL A 521 22.82 -11.49 12.81
C VAL A 521 23.75 -11.79 13.97
N GLY A 522 24.22 -10.75 14.64
CA GLY A 522 25.08 -10.83 15.81
C GLY A 522 25.46 -9.45 16.33
N GLU A 523 25.97 -9.39 17.56
CA GLU A 523 26.48 -8.15 18.16
C GLU A 523 27.70 -7.61 17.40
N ASN A 524 27.94 -6.31 17.45
CA ASN A 524 29.16 -5.74 16.90
C ASN A 524 30.40 -6.31 17.60
N GLY A 525 31.37 -6.74 16.80
CA GLY A 525 32.54 -7.47 17.30
C GLY A 525 32.37 -8.98 17.43
N ALA A 526 31.18 -9.55 17.17
CA ALA A 526 30.95 -11.01 17.21
C ALA A 526 31.65 -11.82 16.09
N GLY A 527 32.41 -11.16 15.19
CA GLY A 527 33.13 -11.81 14.10
C GLY A 527 32.39 -11.87 12.75
N LYS A 528 31.24 -11.17 12.57
CA LYS A 528 30.45 -11.16 11.32
C LYS A 528 31.31 -10.91 10.06
N SER A 529 32.07 -9.81 10.04
CA SER A 529 32.96 -9.50 8.91
C SER A 529 34.15 -10.47 8.80
N THR A 530 34.59 -11.08 9.90
CA THR A 530 35.60 -12.15 9.88
C THR A 530 35.05 -13.38 9.15
N LEU A 531 33.80 -13.78 9.43
CA LEU A 531 33.13 -14.89 8.73
C LEU A 531 33.01 -14.60 7.23
N LEU A 532 32.62 -13.38 6.85
CA LEU A 532 32.57 -12.99 5.43
C LEU A 532 33.94 -13.09 4.76
N LYS A 533 35.01 -12.64 5.41
CA LYS A 533 36.38 -12.73 4.88
C LYS A 533 36.85 -14.18 4.74
N ILE A 534 36.44 -15.07 5.64
CA ILE A 534 36.69 -16.51 5.54
C ILE A 534 35.94 -17.09 4.33
N ILE A 535 34.67 -16.74 4.14
CA ILE A 535 33.85 -17.19 2.99
C ILE A 535 34.40 -16.65 1.66
N LEU A 536 34.96 -15.44 1.65
CA LEU A 536 35.59 -14.86 0.46
C LEU A 536 36.97 -15.46 0.16
N GLY A 537 37.54 -16.26 1.06
CA GLY A 537 38.90 -16.78 0.96
C GLY A 537 40.01 -15.77 1.26
N ALA A 538 39.68 -14.59 1.78
CA ALA A 538 40.65 -13.57 2.19
C ALA A 538 41.37 -13.94 3.50
N LEU A 539 40.73 -14.73 4.35
CA LEU A 539 41.31 -15.31 5.56
C LEU A 539 41.24 -16.84 5.48
N SER A 540 42.38 -17.49 5.67
CA SER A 540 42.44 -18.95 5.77
C SER A 540 41.99 -19.39 7.17
N PRO A 541 41.13 -20.42 7.28
CA PRO A 541 40.76 -20.98 8.57
C PRO A 541 41.98 -21.61 9.28
N THR A 542 42.00 -21.58 10.60
CA THR A 542 43.06 -22.22 11.40
C THR A 542 42.91 -23.75 11.40
N SER A 543 41.66 -24.22 11.37
CA SER A 543 41.28 -25.64 11.26
C SER A 543 39.95 -25.75 10.51
N GLY A 544 39.69 -26.91 9.89
CA GLY A 544 38.50 -27.17 9.07
C GLY A 544 38.71 -26.92 7.59
N LEU A 545 37.69 -27.21 6.78
CA LEU A 545 37.72 -27.14 5.32
C LEU A 545 36.62 -26.22 4.80
N ILE A 546 36.93 -25.49 3.72
CA ILE A 546 35.96 -24.65 3.00
C ILE A 546 35.94 -25.13 1.56
N HIS A 547 34.75 -25.47 1.08
CA HIS A 547 34.53 -25.90 -0.29
C HIS A 547 33.76 -24.82 -1.05
N HIS A 548 34.35 -24.38 -2.17
CA HIS A 548 33.74 -23.48 -3.13
C HIS A 548 33.47 -24.20 -4.45
N HIS A 549 32.31 -23.96 -5.05
CA HIS A 549 32.07 -24.38 -6.43
C HIS A 549 33.01 -23.63 -7.39
N ARG A 550 33.61 -24.32 -8.36
CA ARG A 550 34.64 -23.75 -9.26
C ARG A 550 34.16 -22.56 -10.09
N GLY A 551 32.88 -22.55 -10.44
CA GLY A 551 32.25 -21.46 -11.19
C GLY A 551 31.69 -20.32 -10.33
N LEU A 552 31.87 -20.36 -9.01
CA LEU A 552 31.29 -19.38 -8.09
C LEU A 552 32.02 -18.04 -8.19
N LYS A 553 31.28 -16.97 -8.55
CA LYS A 553 31.76 -15.60 -8.52
C LYS A 553 31.06 -14.82 -7.42
N PHE A 554 31.83 -14.26 -6.49
CA PHE A 554 31.32 -13.42 -5.42
C PHE A 554 31.25 -11.95 -5.86
N GLY A 555 30.13 -11.30 -5.57
CA GLY A 555 30.00 -9.85 -5.54
C GLY A 555 30.01 -9.40 -4.10
N TYR A 556 31.09 -8.73 -3.66
CA TYR A 556 31.23 -8.29 -2.28
C TYR A 556 31.01 -6.78 -2.15
N PHE A 557 30.05 -6.40 -1.32
CA PHE A 557 29.79 -5.03 -0.90
C PHE A 557 30.18 -4.89 0.57
N SER A 558 31.31 -4.24 0.84
CA SER A 558 31.79 -3.96 2.19
C SER A 558 31.29 -2.62 2.72
N GLN A 559 31.27 -2.45 4.04
CA GLN A 559 30.96 -1.16 4.69
C GLN A 559 31.83 0.01 4.18
N HIS A 560 33.14 -0.22 3.93
CA HIS A 560 34.08 0.79 3.40
C HIS A 560 34.21 0.79 1.86
N HIS A 561 33.27 0.20 1.13
CA HIS A 561 33.42 0.09 -0.33
C HIS A 561 33.32 1.44 -1.03
N VAL A 562 32.64 2.41 -0.42
CA VAL A 562 32.56 3.79 -0.91
C VAL A 562 33.92 4.48 -0.86
N ASP A 563 34.70 4.23 0.19
CA ASP A 563 36.04 4.81 0.38
C ASP A 563 37.09 4.20 -0.58
N GLN A 564 36.82 3.00 -1.10
CA GLN A 564 37.68 2.33 -2.08
C GLN A 564 37.46 2.83 -3.52
N LEU A 565 36.40 3.62 -3.77
CA LEU A 565 36.17 4.18 -5.10
C LEU A 565 37.18 5.29 -5.40
N GLU A 566 37.72 5.29 -6.62
CA GLU A 566 38.57 6.40 -7.08
C GLU A 566 37.73 7.67 -7.20
N MET A 567 37.96 8.62 -6.28
CA MET A 567 37.14 9.82 -6.13
C MET A 567 37.34 10.83 -7.27
N ASP A 568 38.51 10.85 -7.90
CA ASP A 568 38.89 11.87 -8.90
C ASP A 568 38.34 11.58 -10.32
N VAL A 569 37.71 10.43 -10.51
CA VAL A 569 37.25 9.94 -11.81
C VAL A 569 35.73 10.05 -11.93
N SER A 570 35.20 10.17 -13.15
CA SER A 570 33.74 10.11 -13.36
C SER A 570 33.19 8.69 -13.21
N SER A 571 31.91 8.56 -12.85
CA SER A 571 31.29 7.24 -12.63
C SER A 571 31.36 6.31 -13.84
N VAL A 572 31.23 6.86 -15.06
CA VAL A 572 31.37 6.10 -16.31
C VAL A 572 32.82 5.67 -16.55
N GLN A 573 33.77 6.58 -16.36
CA GLN A 573 35.20 6.27 -16.53
C GLN A 573 35.68 5.23 -15.52
N LEU A 574 35.13 5.24 -14.30
CA LEU A 574 35.42 4.25 -13.26
C LEU A 574 35.07 2.83 -13.73
N LEU A 575 33.87 2.64 -14.31
CA LEU A 575 33.48 1.35 -14.90
C LEU A 575 34.31 0.99 -16.12
N GLN A 576 34.65 1.98 -16.96
CA GLN A 576 35.45 1.77 -18.18
C GLN A 576 36.88 1.30 -17.86
N LYS A 577 37.48 1.85 -16.79
CA LYS A 577 38.83 1.50 -16.34
C LYS A 577 38.90 0.07 -15.82
N GLU A 578 37.90 -0.35 -15.04
CA GLU A 578 37.88 -1.69 -14.45
C GLU A 578 37.42 -2.79 -15.41
N PHE A 579 36.45 -2.48 -16.27
CA PHE A 579 35.86 -3.44 -17.21
C PHE A 579 36.00 -2.94 -18.64
N PRO A 580 37.23 -2.87 -19.21
CA PRO A 580 37.44 -2.36 -20.57
C PRO A 580 36.76 -3.24 -21.62
N GLY A 581 36.38 -2.63 -22.75
CA GLY A 581 35.87 -3.34 -23.93
C GLY A 581 34.36 -3.28 -24.13
N LYS A 582 33.60 -2.53 -23.33
CA LYS A 582 32.17 -2.27 -23.54
C LYS A 582 31.91 -0.86 -24.05
N SER A 583 30.73 -0.64 -24.62
CA SER A 583 30.32 0.68 -25.13
C SER A 583 29.99 1.66 -23.99
N ILE A 584 30.14 2.96 -24.23
CA ILE A 584 29.78 4.01 -23.26
C ILE A 584 28.28 3.94 -22.88
N GLU A 585 27.44 3.58 -23.84
CA GLU A 585 26.00 3.40 -23.64
C GLU A 585 25.68 2.26 -22.67
N GLU A 586 26.43 1.15 -22.73
CA GLU A 586 26.28 0.04 -21.78
C GLU A 586 26.66 0.44 -20.36
N TYR A 587 27.76 1.18 -20.16
CA TYR A 587 28.12 1.69 -18.83
C TYR A 587 27.04 2.63 -18.28
N ARG A 588 26.51 3.52 -19.12
CA ARG A 588 25.40 4.42 -18.74
C ARG A 588 24.12 3.66 -18.43
N ARG A 589 23.80 2.62 -19.20
CA ARG A 589 22.64 1.76 -18.96
C ARG A 589 22.77 1.00 -17.64
N GLN A 590 23.97 0.48 -17.35
CA GLN A 590 24.27 -0.18 -16.09
C GLN A 590 24.10 0.80 -14.92
N LEU A 591 24.72 1.98 -14.95
CA LEU A 591 24.54 3.01 -13.92
C LEU A 591 23.08 3.44 -13.77
N GLY A 592 22.36 3.60 -14.89
CA GLY A 592 20.94 3.93 -14.91
C GLY A 592 20.06 2.86 -14.26
N SER A 593 20.42 1.58 -14.39
CA SER A 593 19.70 0.46 -13.75
C SER A 593 19.82 0.43 -12.22
N PHE A 594 20.75 1.21 -11.66
CA PHE A 594 20.91 1.47 -10.23
C PHE A 594 20.50 2.91 -9.86
N GLY A 595 19.80 3.64 -10.73
CA GLY A 595 19.31 4.99 -10.46
C GLY A 595 20.37 6.10 -10.55
N VAL A 596 21.49 5.86 -11.23
CA VAL A 596 22.52 6.87 -11.55
C VAL A 596 22.48 7.16 -13.05
N GLY A 597 21.56 8.01 -13.48
CA GLY A 597 21.34 8.36 -14.90
C GLY A 597 21.68 9.82 -15.22
N GLY A 598 21.72 10.14 -16.52
CA GLY A 598 21.88 11.51 -17.02
C GLY A 598 23.23 12.12 -16.66
N GLU A 599 23.21 13.39 -16.20
CA GLU A 599 24.41 14.15 -15.83
C GLU A 599 25.16 13.58 -14.62
N LEU A 600 24.45 12.88 -13.70
CA LEU A 600 25.07 12.25 -12.52
C LEU A 600 26.10 11.19 -12.91
N ALA A 601 25.89 10.49 -14.03
CA ALA A 601 26.83 9.47 -14.51
C ALA A 601 28.15 10.08 -15.02
N THR A 602 28.11 11.33 -15.49
CA THR A 602 29.29 12.06 -15.98
C THR A 602 29.99 12.87 -14.90
N GLN A 603 29.36 13.07 -13.74
CA GLN A 603 29.97 13.75 -12.60
C GLN A 603 31.09 12.91 -11.97
N ILE A 604 32.01 13.62 -11.33
CA ILE A 604 33.14 13.07 -10.58
C ILE A 604 32.60 12.39 -9.32
N VAL A 605 33.10 11.20 -8.99
CA VAL A 605 32.62 10.39 -7.86
C VAL A 605 32.75 11.15 -6.53
N ALA A 606 33.78 11.98 -6.35
CA ALA A 606 33.94 12.84 -5.17
C ALA A 606 32.71 13.70 -4.86
N SER A 607 32.06 14.25 -5.90
CA SER A 607 30.93 15.18 -5.80
C SER A 607 29.59 14.51 -5.49
N LEU A 608 29.51 13.20 -5.65
CA LEU A 608 28.28 12.43 -5.42
C LEU A 608 27.96 12.34 -3.93
N SER A 609 26.67 12.24 -3.59
CA SER A 609 26.26 11.95 -2.22
C SER A 609 26.62 10.52 -1.82
N GLY A 610 26.75 10.22 -0.52
CA GLY A 610 27.07 8.87 -0.03
C GLY A 610 26.16 7.79 -0.62
N GLY A 611 24.85 8.03 -0.67
CA GLY A 611 23.89 7.10 -1.29
C GLY A 611 24.06 6.94 -2.80
N GLN A 612 24.45 8.00 -3.51
CA GLN A 612 24.79 7.91 -4.94
C GLN A 612 26.08 7.11 -5.14
N LYS A 613 27.11 7.33 -4.30
CA LYS A 613 28.35 6.53 -4.33
C LYS A 613 28.08 5.05 -4.08
N SER A 614 27.22 4.72 -3.13
CA SER A 614 26.78 3.32 -2.88
C SER A 614 26.09 2.71 -4.10
N ARG A 615 25.27 3.46 -4.83
CA ARG A 615 24.64 2.97 -6.09
C ARG A 615 25.67 2.74 -7.20
N VAL A 616 26.67 3.61 -7.33
CA VAL A 616 27.79 3.40 -8.26
C VAL A 616 28.58 2.13 -7.88
N ALA A 617 28.82 1.91 -6.59
CA ALA A 617 29.44 0.67 -6.09
C ALA A 617 28.60 -0.59 -6.41
N PHE A 618 27.28 -0.54 -6.23
CA PHE A 618 26.40 -1.64 -6.64
C PHE A 618 26.47 -1.89 -8.15
N ALA A 619 26.44 -0.83 -8.96
CA ALA A 619 26.54 -0.94 -10.41
C ALA A 619 27.87 -1.58 -10.85
N LYS A 620 28.98 -1.18 -10.22
CA LYS A 620 30.33 -1.74 -10.40
C LYS A 620 30.37 -3.22 -10.04
N MET A 621 29.89 -3.60 -8.85
CA MET A 621 29.86 -4.98 -8.40
C MET A 621 29.05 -5.87 -9.36
N CYS A 622 27.91 -5.38 -9.83
CA CYS A 622 27.03 -6.13 -10.72
C CYS A 622 27.56 -6.25 -12.15
N MET A 623 28.49 -5.38 -12.57
CA MET A 623 29.11 -5.45 -13.89
C MET A 623 29.92 -6.72 -14.10
N ALA A 624 30.45 -7.29 -13.01
CA ALA A 624 31.17 -8.56 -13.00
C ALA A 624 30.27 -9.80 -13.14
N GLN A 625 28.94 -9.62 -13.13
CA GLN A 625 27.93 -10.69 -13.13
C GLN A 625 28.18 -11.75 -12.05
N PRO A 626 28.18 -11.37 -10.76
CA PRO A 626 28.38 -12.32 -9.67
C PRO A 626 27.21 -13.29 -9.53
N ASN A 627 27.49 -14.56 -9.26
CA ASN A 627 26.46 -15.55 -8.97
C ASN A 627 25.97 -15.50 -7.51
N PHE A 628 26.83 -14.97 -6.62
CA PHE A 628 26.57 -14.94 -5.19
C PHE A 628 26.94 -13.57 -4.62
N LEU A 629 25.97 -12.87 -4.03
CA LEU A 629 26.14 -11.54 -3.47
C LEU A 629 26.40 -11.62 -1.96
N ILE A 630 27.38 -10.87 -1.49
CA ILE A 630 27.69 -10.70 -0.06
C ILE A 630 27.59 -9.22 0.25
N LEU A 631 26.61 -8.84 1.07
CA LEU A 631 26.29 -7.46 1.41
C LEU A 631 26.53 -7.23 2.90
N ASP A 632 27.59 -6.50 3.26
CA ASP A 632 27.94 -6.16 4.64
C ASP A 632 27.42 -4.75 4.99
N GLU A 633 26.34 -4.68 5.77
CA GLU A 633 25.62 -3.46 6.16
C GLU A 633 25.34 -2.47 5.01
N PRO A 634 24.56 -2.89 3.99
CA PRO A 634 24.26 -2.03 2.85
C PRO A 634 23.38 -0.82 3.19
N ASN A 635 22.78 -0.77 4.38
CA ASN A 635 21.86 0.29 4.82
C ASN A 635 22.55 1.60 5.24
N ASN A 636 23.83 1.58 5.64
CA ASN A 636 24.51 2.72 6.29
C ASN A 636 24.54 4.05 5.49
N HIS A 637 24.33 4.01 4.16
CA HIS A 637 24.31 5.20 3.30
C HIS A 637 23.11 5.25 2.36
N LEU A 638 22.14 4.35 2.53
CA LEU A 638 20.97 4.27 1.67
C LEU A 638 19.77 4.95 2.33
N ASP A 639 19.03 5.71 1.52
CA ASP A 639 17.72 6.23 1.92
C ASP A 639 16.72 5.10 2.16
N ILE A 640 15.69 5.37 2.96
CA ILE A 640 14.53 4.50 3.17
C ILE A 640 13.99 3.88 1.86
N GLU A 641 13.77 4.71 0.84
CA GLU A 641 13.26 4.26 -0.47
C GLU A 641 14.27 3.35 -1.20
N SER A 642 15.57 3.63 -1.04
CA SER A 642 16.63 2.82 -1.64
C SER A 642 16.77 1.47 -0.94
N ILE A 643 16.51 1.39 0.36
CA ILE A 643 16.49 0.14 1.13
C ILE A 643 15.31 -0.75 0.70
N GLU A 644 14.12 -0.18 0.50
CA GLU A 644 12.97 -0.92 -0.03
C GLU A 644 13.22 -1.40 -1.47
N ALA A 645 13.80 -0.54 -2.30
CA ALA A 645 14.24 -0.92 -3.64
C ALA A 645 15.27 -2.07 -3.59
N LEU A 646 16.19 -2.04 -2.63
CA LEU A 646 17.19 -3.09 -2.44
C LEU A 646 16.54 -4.41 -2.01
N GLY A 647 15.63 -4.38 -1.04
CA GLY A 647 14.90 -5.55 -0.58
C GLY A 647 14.07 -6.20 -1.71
N THR A 648 13.38 -5.39 -2.51
CA THR A 648 12.63 -5.90 -3.68
C THR A 648 13.55 -6.44 -4.77
N ALA A 649 14.71 -5.82 -5.00
CA ALA A 649 15.72 -6.29 -5.93
C ALA A 649 16.35 -7.63 -5.51
N ILE A 650 16.72 -7.77 -4.23
CA ILE A 650 17.28 -9.03 -3.66
C ILE A 650 16.25 -10.17 -3.75
N LYS A 651 14.97 -9.86 -3.56
CA LYS A 651 13.89 -10.85 -3.70
C LYS A 651 13.73 -11.34 -5.15
N LYS A 652 13.94 -10.47 -6.13
CA LYS A 652 13.87 -10.80 -7.57
C LYS A 652 15.14 -11.45 -8.11
N PHE A 653 16.29 -11.18 -7.51
CA PHE A 653 17.56 -11.78 -7.90
C PHE A 653 17.46 -13.30 -7.81
N THR A 654 18.04 -14.03 -8.78
CA THR A 654 17.97 -15.50 -8.82
C THR A 654 19.16 -16.18 -8.15
N GLY A 655 20.32 -15.51 -8.07
CA GLY A 655 21.52 -16.04 -7.41
C GLY A 655 21.45 -16.05 -5.89
N GLY A 656 22.54 -16.44 -5.22
CA GLY A 656 22.61 -16.58 -3.76
C GLY A 656 22.94 -15.25 -3.10
N VAL A 657 22.41 -14.98 -1.90
CA VAL A 657 22.68 -13.73 -1.18
C VAL A 657 22.98 -14.00 0.29
N ILE A 658 24.11 -13.49 0.77
CA ILE A 658 24.43 -13.33 2.19
C ILE A 658 24.31 -11.84 2.53
N LEU A 659 23.44 -11.51 3.46
CA LEU A 659 23.19 -10.15 3.93
C LEU A 659 23.55 -10.05 5.41
N VAL A 660 24.44 -9.12 5.76
CA VAL A 660 24.63 -8.66 7.13
C VAL A 660 23.87 -7.34 7.25
N SER A 661 22.85 -7.32 8.11
CA SER A 661 22.08 -6.11 8.35
C SER A 661 21.52 -6.12 9.77
N HIS A 662 21.29 -4.93 10.30
CA HIS A 662 20.55 -4.70 11.54
C HIS A 662 19.12 -4.23 11.30
N ASP A 663 18.75 -3.93 10.05
CA ASP A 663 17.41 -3.49 9.69
C ASP A 663 16.42 -4.66 9.66
N GLU A 664 15.52 -4.69 10.65
CA GLU A 664 14.50 -5.71 10.80
C GLU A 664 13.61 -5.86 9.56
N ARG A 665 13.27 -4.78 8.85
CA ARG A 665 12.37 -4.83 7.70
C ARG A 665 13.06 -5.47 6.50
N LEU A 666 14.28 -5.03 6.21
CA LEU A 666 15.09 -5.63 5.13
C LEU A 666 15.31 -7.12 5.39
N ILE A 667 15.62 -7.49 6.64
CA ILE A 667 15.76 -8.89 7.06
C ILE A 667 14.46 -9.64 6.82
N ARG A 668 13.31 -9.15 7.31
CA ARG A 668 12.00 -9.78 7.12
C ARG A 668 11.61 -9.93 5.64
N MET A 669 12.02 -9.00 4.78
CA MET A 669 11.73 -9.06 3.34
C MET A 669 12.56 -10.12 2.60
N VAL A 670 13.79 -10.38 3.06
CA VAL A 670 14.79 -11.19 2.33
C VAL A 670 15.01 -12.57 2.93
N VAL A 671 14.91 -12.72 4.26
CA VAL A 671 15.42 -13.90 4.99
C VAL A 671 14.70 -15.19 4.59
N LYS A 672 15.50 -16.22 4.25
CA LYS A 672 15.09 -17.63 4.21
C LYS A 672 15.83 -18.43 5.27
N ASP A 673 17.13 -18.17 5.40
CA ASP A 673 18.01 -18.78 6.40
C ASP A 673 18.63 -17.69 7.29
N LEU A 674 18.65 -17.90 8.60
CA LEU A 674 19.20 -16.95 9.56
C LEU A 674 20.44 -17.55 10.23
N TRP A 675 21.59 -16.92 10.07
CA TRP A 675 22.83 -17.33 10.74
C TRP A 675 23.08 -16.43 11.93
N VAL A 676 23.03 -17.01 13.13
CA VAL A 676 23.24 -16.27 14.37
C VAL A 676 24.68 -16.47 14.84
N CYS A 677 25.46 -15.39 14.84
CA CYS A 677 26.81 -15.35 15.41
C CYS A 677 26.73 -15.05 16.90
N SER A 678 27.07 -16.02 17.76
CA SER A 678 27.07 -15.84 19.21
C SER A 678 28.06 -16.79 19.89
N GLN A 679 28.71 -16.30 20.96
CA GLN A 679 29.56 -17.10 21.86
C GLN A 679 30.64 -17.92 21.14
N GLY A 680 31.29 -17.35 20.13
CA GLY A 680 32.37 -18.03 19.41
C GLY A 680 31.91 -19.15 18.46
N SER A 681 30.63 -19.19 18.10
CA SER A 681 30.05 -20.13 17.12
C SER A 681 29.03 -19.44 16.22
N VAL A 682 28.71 -20.07 15.08
CA VAL A 682 27.65 -19.62 14.18
C VAL A 682 26.65 -20.74 14.03
N ARG A 683 25.39 -20.48 14.37
CA ARG A 683 24.31 -21.46 14.26
C ARG A 683 23.40 -21.07 13.11
N SER A 684 23.14 -22.02 12.22
CA SER A 684 22.08 -21.88 11.23
C SER A 684 20.74 -22.11 11.92
N VAL A 685 19.88 -21.09 11.89
CA VAL A 685 18.48 -21.16 12.28
C VAL A 685 17.71 -21.06 10.97
N GLU A 686 17.16 -22.18 10.50
CA GLU A 686 16.15 -22.12 9.44
C GLU A 686 15.04 -21.19 9.94
N ALA A 687 14.71 -20.17 9.15
CA ALA A 687 13.79 -19.13 9.59
C ALA A 687 12.51 -19.79 10.12
N MET A 688 12.18 -19.48 11.38
CA MET A 688 11.00 -20.01 12.07
C MET A 688 9.79 -19.98 11.15
N HIS A 689 9.41 -21.15 10.62
CA HIS A 689 8.04 -21.40 10.21
C HIS A 689 7.19 -21.13 11.46
N THR A 690 6.54 -19.96 11.48
CA THR A 690 5.68 -19.47 12.57
C THR A 690 4.90 -20.62 13.20
N VAL A 691 4.73 -20.62 14.52
CA VAL A 691 3.84 -21.55 15.24
C VAL A 691 2.48 -21.69 14.53
N LEU A 692 2.00 -20.61 13.89
CA LEU A 692 0.83 -20.58 13.02
C LEU A 692 0.88 -21.54 11.82
N THR A 693 2.02 -21.64 11.12
CA THR A 693 2.16 -22.55 9.96
C THR A 693 2.22 -24.02 10.38
N ARG A 694 2.88 -24.33 11.51
CA ARG A 694 2.82 -25.67 12.11
C ARG A 694 1.42 -25.98 12.63
N GLY A 695 0.76 -24.99 13.22
CA GLY A 695 -0.64 -25.06 13.62
C GLY A 695 -1.57 -25.34 12.44
N ASN A 696 -1.40 -24.63 11.32
CA ASN A 696 -2.19 -24.82 10.10
C ASN A 696 -1.98 -26.20 9.48
N ALA A 697 -0.75 -26.73 9.52
CA ALA A 697 -0.47 -28.09 9.03
C ALA A 697 -1.16 -29.15 9.89
N ILE A 698 -1.12 -29.01 11.22
CA ILE A 698 -1.82 -29.89 12.16
C ILE A 698 -3.34 -29.77 11.96
N LEU A 699 -3.86 -28.55 11.80
CA LEU A 699 -5.28 -28.29 11.62
C LEU A 699 -5.77 -28.89 10.29
N ALA A 700 -5.04 -28.69 9.19
CA ALA A 700 -5.33 -29.31 7.90
C ALA A 700 -5.31 -30.84 7.97
N TYR A 701 -4.34 -31.42 8.69
CA TYR A 701 -4.28 -32.86 8.91
C TYR A 701 -5.50 -33.35 9.71
N THR A 702 -5.85 -32.71 10.82
CA THR A 702 -7.03 -33.08 11.62
C THR A 702 -8.33 -32.97 10.83
N LEU A 703 -8.46 -31.93 9.98
CA LEU A 703 -9.64 -31.74 9.13
C LEU A 703 -9.74 -32.85 8.07
N SER A 704 -8.62 -33.25 7.48
CA SER A 704 -8.58 -34.32 6.48
C SER A 704 -8.95 -35.69 7.07
N VAL A 705 -8.48 -35.99 8.29
CA VAL A 705 -8.82 -37.22 9.01
C VAL A 705 -10.31 -37.25 9.35
N LEU A 706 -10.87 -36.13 9.82
CA LEU A 706 -12.29 -36.02 10.13
C LEU A 706 -13.15 -36.20 8.87
N ALA A 707 -12.78 -35.56 7.76
CA ALA A 707 -13.45 -35.72 6.47
C ALA A 707 -13.44 -37.18 6.00
N CYS A 708 -12.29 -37.87 6.10
CA CYS A 708 -12.17 -39.28 5.76
C CYS A 708 -13.10 -40.16 6.62
N LEU A 709 -13.17 -39.91 7.93
CA LEU A 709 -14.00 -40.68 8.84
C LEU A 709 -15.50 -40.48 8.53
N THR A 710 -15.93 -39.24 8.29
CA THR A 710 -17.31 -38.95 7.88
C THR A 710 -17.69 -39.59 6.54
N PHE A 711 -16.74 -39.67 5.60
CA PHE A 711 -16.94 -40.32 4.31
C PHE A 711 -17.11 -41.85 4.44
N CYS A 712 -16.29 -42.50 5.28
CA CYS A 712 -16.44 -43.92 5.59
C CYS A 712 -17.80 -44.22 6.25
N CYS A 713 -18.23 -43.36 7.18
CA CYS A 713 -19.55 -43.44 7.80
C CYS A 713 -20.66 -43.32 6.74
N PHE A 714 -20.60 -42.36 5.84
CA PHE A 714 -21.58 -42.21 4.75
C PHE A 714 -21.67 -43.48 3.88
N ILE A 715 -20.54 -43.99 3.38
CA ILE A 715 -20.48 -45.21 2.55
C ILE A 715 -21.15 -46.40 3.23
N SER A 716 -20.97 -46.56 4.56
CA SER A 716 -21.57 -47.68 5.30
C SER A 716 -23.11 -47.70 5.30
N THR A 717 -23.75 -46.59 4.95
CA THR A 717 -25.22 -46.42 5.03
C THR A 717 -25.91 -46.24 3.69
N VAL A 718 -25.18 -45.80 2.65
CA VAL A 718 -25.74 -45.54 1.31
C VAL A 718 -26.28 -46.80 0.64
N PHE A 719 -25.71 -47.97 0.95
CA PHE A 719 -26.06 -49.24 0.31
C PHE A 719 -27.06 -50.10 1.11
N LEU A 720 -27.64 -49.58 2.19
CA LEU A 720 -28.65 -50.32 2.97
C LEU A 720 -30.03 -50.17 2.34
N ASP A 721 -30.72 -51.30 2.15
CA ASP A 721 -32.11 -51.30 1.68
C ASP A 721 -33.08 -51.01 2.83
N TYR A 722 -33.68 -49.83 2.81
CA TYR A 722 -34.61 -49.34 3.83
C TYR A 722 -36.08 -49.55 3.43
N ARG A 723 -36.44 -50.71 2.87
CA ARG A 723 -37.82 -51.05 2.48
C ARG A 723 -38.42 -52.12 3.42
N THR A 724 -39.66 -51.94 3.87
CA THR A 724 -40.41 -52.92 4.68
C THR A 724 -41.75 -53.28 4.05
N ASN A 725 -42.26 -54.46 4.41
CA ASN A 725 -43.59 -54.91 4.04
C ASN A 725 -44.65 -54.18 4.86
N VAL A 726 -45.70 -53.73 4.18
CA VAL A 726 -46.81 -52.96 4.77
C VAL A 726 -48.12 -53.69 4.50
N LYS A 727 -48.95 -53.91 5.53
CA LYS A 727 -50.30 -54.44 5.38
C LYS A 727 -51.31 -53.34 5.71
N ILE A 728 -52.11 -52.95 4.72
CA ILE A 728 -53.18 -51.97 4.84
C ILE A 728 -54.49 -52.66 4.48
N ASN A 729 -55.49 -52.58 5.35
CA ASN A 729 -56.84 -53.08 5.09
C ASN A 729 -57.85 -51.95 5.24
N THR A 730 -58.83 -51.86 4.34
CA THR A 730 -59.91 -50.87 4.41
C THR A 730 -61.15 -51.48 5.05
N VAL A 731 -61.61 -50.89 6.16
CA VAL A 731 -62.74 -51.42 6.95
C VAL A 731 -64.07 -50.80 6.52
N LYS A 732 -64.14 -49.48 6.30
CA LYS A 732 -65.35 -48.76 5.88
C LYS A 732 -64.99 -47.53 5.05
N THR A 733 -65.78 -47.26 4.01
CA THR A 733 -65.60 -46.12 3.11
C THR A 733 -66.95 -45.44 2.88
N LEU A 734 -67.04 -44.13 3.07
CA LEU A 734 -68.28 -43.36 2.92
C LEU A 734 -67.99 -42.04 2.19
N VAL A 735 -68.82 -41.67 1.23
CA VAL A 735 -68.68 -40.40 0.47
C VAL A 735 -69.93 -39.57 0.66
N LYS A 736 -69.79 -38.27 0.90
CA LYS A 736 -70.90 -37.32 1.09
C LYS A 736 -70.69 -36.09 0.21
N ASN A 737 -71.71 -35.65 -0.53
CA ASN A 737 -71.66 -34.34 -1.18
C ASN A 737 -71.78 -33.24 -0.13
N VAL A 738 -70.89 -32.26 -0.16
CA VAL A 738 -70.96 -31.11 0.74
C VAL A 738 -70.89 -29.82 -0.11
N PRO A 739 -71.88 -28.92 0.01
CA PRO A 739 -71.80 -27.61 -0.63
C PRO A 739 -70.69 -26.79 0.00
N ASN A 740 -69.82 -26.20 -0.82
CA ASN A 740 -68.82 -25.26 -0.34
C ASN A 740 -69.49 -23.91 -0.09
N TYR A 741 -69.30 -23.31 1.08
CA TYR A 741 -69.87 -21.99 1.41
C TYR A 741 -68.97 -20.83 0.90
N GLY A 742 -68.37 -21.00 -0.29
CA GLY A 742 -67.62 -19.96 -1.01
C GLY A 742 -68.51 -19.19 -2.00
N ALA A 743 -67.96 -18.14 -2.63
CA ALA A 743 -68.70 -17.26 -3.55
C ALA A 743 -69.24 -17.97 -4.80
N SER A 744 -68.70 -19.15 -5.16
CA SER A 744 -69.23 -20.04 -6.19
C SER A 744 -70.02 -21.19 -5.54
N LYS A 745 -71.27 -21.42 -5.99
CA LYS A 745 -72.10 -22.58 -5.59
C LYS A 745 -71.58 -23.87 -6.23
N GLU A 746 -70.38 -24.30 -5.88
CA GLU A 746 -69.82 -25.58 -6.32
C GLU A 746 -70.00 -26.64 -5.23
N LEU A 747 -70.43 -27.84 -5.65
CA LEU A 747 -70.62 -29.01 -4.81
C LEU A 747 -69.33 -29.85 -4.85
N HIS A 748 -68.73 -30.14 -3.70
CA HIS A 748 -67.55 -31.02 -3.63
C HIS A 748 -67.87 -32.32 -2.90
N ASP A 749 -67.19 -33.39 -3.31
CA ASP A 749 -67.31 -34.70 -2.67
C ASP A 749 -66.34 -34.85 -1.51
N LEU A 750 -66.88 -35.12 -0.33
CA LEU A 750 -66.12 -35.40 0.89
C LEU A 750 -66.05 -36.91 1.13
N GLY A 751 -64.85 -37.46 1.24
CA GLY A 751 -64.61 -38.88 1.50
C GLY A 751 -64.19 -39.16 2.94
N PHE A 752 -64.82 -40.15 3.55
CA PHE A 752 -64.44 -40.74 4.83
C PHE A 752 -63.92 -42.14 4.59
N ILE A 753 -62.69 -42.39 5.02
CA ILE A 753 -62.06 -43.71 4.89
C ILE A 753 -61.65 -44.15 6.28
N THR A 754 -62.02 -45.38 6.61
CA THR A 754 -61.58 -46.07 7.82
C THR A 754 -60.72 -47.27 7.43
N PHE A 755 -59.49 -47.30 7.93
CA PHE A 755 -58.51 -48.33 7.57
C PHE A 755 -57.76 -48.84 8.80
N ASP A 756 -57.22 -50.05 8.65
CA ASP A 756 -56.30 -50.68 9.57
C ASP A 756 -54.90 -50.66 8.94
N LEU A 757 -53.90 -50.32 9.75
CA LEU A 757 -52.50 -50.21 9.32
C LEU A 757 -51.62 -51.04 10.25
N GLN A 758 -50.95 -52.05 9.68
CA GLN A 758 -50.02 -52.90 10.41
C GLN A 758 -48.65 -52.94 9.72
N THR A 759 -47.62 -52.45 10.40
CA THR A 759 -46.23 -52.39 9.90
C THR A 759 -45.21 -52.45 11.05
N ASP A 760 -44.12 -53.18 10.88
CA ASP A 760 -42.97 -53.09 11.80
C ASP A 760 -41.83 -52.29 11.15
N LEU A 761 -41.49 -51.15 11.75
CA LEU A 761 -40.44 -50.24 11.29
C LEU A 761 -39.22 -50.26 12.22
N SER A 762 -39.18 -51.15 13.21
CA SER A 762 -38.09 -51.21 14.19
C SER A 762 -36.74 -51.47 13.52
N GLY A 763 -36.72 -52.28 12.45
CA GLY A 763 -35.52 -52.57 11.66
C GLY A 763 -34.95 -51.40 10.86
N MET A 764 -35.66 -50.26 10.77
CA MET A 764 -35.21 -49.08 10.00
C MET A 764 -34.27 -48.17 10.79
N PHE A 765 -34.28 -48.24 12.12
CA PHE A 765 -33.45 -47.38 12.97
C PHE A 765 -32.04 -47.95 13.14
N ASN A 766 -31.11 -47.52 12.28
CA ASN A 766 -29.68 -47.78 12.45
C ASN A 766 -28.93 -46.59 13.11
N TRP A 767 -27.60 -46.65 13.19
CA TRP A 767 -26.80 -45.59 13.83
C TRP A 767 -26.99 -44.21 13.17
N ASN A 768 -27.29 -44.18 11.86
CA ASN A 768 -27.44 -42.96 11.09
C ASN A 768 -28.88 -42.45 11.02
N VAL A 769 -29.91 -43.23 11.40
CA VAL A 769 -31.30 -42.76 11.36
C VAL A 769 -31.69 -42.07 12.66
N LYS A 770 -32.04 -40.78 12.58
CA LYS A 770 -32.47 -39.97 13.73
C LYS A 770 -33.98 -40.05 13.96
N GLN A 771 -34.75 -39.90 12.88
CA GLN A 771 -36.22 -39.89 12.93
C GLN A 771 -36.80 -40.30 11.57
N LEU A 772 -38.02 -40.81 11.60
CA LEU A 772 -38.80 -41.23 10.44
C LEU A 772 -40.08 -40.40 10.36
N PHE A 773 -40.34 -39.81 9.19
CA PHE A 773 -41.59 -39.12 8.89
C PHE A 773 -42.45 -40.01 8.02
N LEU A 774 -43.49 -40.61 8.61
CA LEU A 774 -44.43 -41.48 7.91
C LEU A 774 -45.61 -40.68 7.40
N TYR A 775 -46.06 -41.03 6.20
CA TYR A 775 -47.29 -40.51 5.63
C TYR A 775 -47.96 -41.57 4.76
N LEU A 776 -49.25 -41.79 4.99
CA LEU A 776 -50.10 -42.63 4.16
C LEU A 776 -50.70 -41.75 3.08
N THR A 777 -50.54 -42.12 1.82
CA THR A 777 -51.08 -41.38 0.68
C THR A 777 -52.14 -42.19 -0.04
N ALA A 778 -53.15 -41.50 -0.53
CA ALA A 778 -54.15 -42.02 -1.46
C ALA A 778 -53.88 -41.45 -2.85
N GLU A 779 -53.66 -42.34 -3.80
CA GLU A 779 -53.43 -42.02 -5.20
C GLU A 779 -54.61 -42.49 -6.05
N TYR A 780 -55.11 -41.59 -6.91
CA TYR A 780 -56.19 -41.85 -7.85
C TYR A 780 -55.97 -41.05 -9.14
N LYS A 781 -56.65 -41.44 -10.23
CA LYS A 781 -56.48 -40.85 -11.57
C LYS A 781 -57.81 -40.42 -12.18
N THR A 782 -57.97 -39.18 -12.59
CA THR A 782 -59.16 -38.70 -13.29
C THR A 782 -58.89 -38.50 -14.78
N GLU A 783 -59.92 -38.29 -15.60
CA GLU A 783 -59.72 -38.03 -17.04
C GLU A 783 -58.98 -36.71 -17.29
N ALA A 784 -59.15 -35.72 -16.41
CA ALA A 784 -58.47 -34.43 -16.49
C ALA A 784 -57.06 -34.46 -15.89
N ASN A 785 -56.80 -35.27 -14.86
CA ASN A 785 -55.48 -35.35 -14.22
C ASN A 785 -55.00 -36.79 -14.03
N GLN A 786 -53.84 -37.09 -14.62
CA GLN A 786 -53.28 -38.44 -14.66
C GLN A 786 -52.76 -38.94 -13.29
N LEU A 787 -52.53 -38.05 -12.31
CA LEU A 787 -52.09 -38.44 -10.97
C LEU A 787 -52.54 -37.41 -9.92
N ASN A 788 -53.51 -37.79 -9.09
CA ASN A 788 -53.92 -37.05 -7.90
C ASN A 788 -53.45 -37.81 -6.66
N GLN A 789 -52.67 -37.15 -5.80
CA GLN A 789 -52.15 -37.73 -4.56
C GLN A 789 -52.56 -36.87 -3.36
N VAL A 790 -53.11 -37.50 -2.32
CA VAL A 790 -53.51 -36.82 -1.08
C VAL A 790 -52.94 -37.56 0.12
N VAL A 791 -52.38 -36.83 1.09
CA VAL A 791 -51.90 -37.42 2.35
C VAL A 791 -53.08 -37.66 3.28
N LEU A 792 -53.33 -38.93 3.63
CA LEU A 792 -54.41 -39.37 4.50
C LEU A 792 -54.01 -39.51 5.98
N TRP A 793 -52.74 -39.60 6.31
CA TRP A 793 -52.32 -39.68 7.71
C TRP A 793 -50.83 -39.47 7.76
N ASP A 794 -50.33 -38.77 8.76
CA ASP A 794 -48.92 -38.58 8.99
C ASP A 794 -48.54 -38.81 10.46
N LYS A 795 -47.30 -39.27 10.67
CA LYS A 795 -46.74 -39.46 12.01
C LYS A 795 -45.22 -39.39 11.98
N ILE A 796 -44.65 -38.76 12.99
CA ILE A 796 -43.20 -38.73 13.22
C ILE A 796 -42.87 -39.81 14.26
N ILE A 797 -41.86 -40.62 13.99
CA ILE A 797 -41.29 -41.57 14.96
C ILE A 797 -39.84 -41.20 15.21
N LEU A 798 -39.52 -40.92 16.47
CA LEU A 798 -38.15 -40.62 16.91
C LEU A 798 -37.41 -41.91 17.28
N ARG A 799 -36.07 -41.89 17.18
CA ARG A 799 -35.25 -43.03 17.60
C ARG A 799 -35.46 -43.32 19.10
N GLY A 800 -35.88 -44.56 19.40
CA GLY A 800 -36.17 -45.03 20.76
C GLY A 800 -37.66 -45.11 21.09
N GLU A 801 -38.54 -44.60 20.23
CA GLU A 801 -39.98 -44.78 20.35
C GLU A 801 -40.45 -46.12 19.75
N ASN A 802 -41.65 -46.56 20.12
CA ASN A 802 -42.25 -47.79 19.57
C ASN A 802 -42.49 -47.63 18.06
N ALA A 803 -41.68 -48.33 17.26
CA ALA A 803 -41.72 -48.32 15.80
C ALA A 803 -42.61 -49.42 15.20
N ILE A 804 -43.33 -50.18 16.04
CA ILE A 804 -44.34 -51.15 15.62
C ILE A 804 -45.68 -50.41 15.53
N LEU A 805 -46.25 -50.32 14.32
CA LEU A 805 -47.55 -49.74 14.07
C LEU A 805 -48.59 -50.86 13.95
N ASP A 806 -49.59 -50.85 14.82
CA ASP A 806 -50.78 -51.74 14.75
C ASP A 806 -52.02 -50.91 15.10
N PHE A 807 -52.49 -50.13 14.12
CA PHE A 807 -53.66 -49.29 14.28
C PHE A 807 -54.89 -49.97 13.68
N LYS A 808 -55.99 -49.97 14.44
CA LYS A 808 -57.30 -50.52 14.03
C LYS A 808 -58.37 -49.44 14.03
N ASN A 809 -59.26 -49.45 13.03
CA ASN A 809 -60.39 -48.53 12.85
C ASN A 809 -59.99 -47.04 12.88
N MET A 810 -58.94 -46.67 12.15
CA MET A 810 -58.55 -45.26 12.05
C MET A 810 -59.56 -44.49 11.19
N ASN A 811 -60.30 -43.56 11.79
CA ASN A 811 -61.25 -42.72 11.07
C ASN A 811 -60.58 -41.42 10.65
N THR A 812 -60.47 -41.18 9.35
CA THR A 812 -59.92 -39.93 8.83
C THR A 812 -60.92 -39.21 7.93
N LYS A 813 -61.01 -37.88 8.07
CA LYS A 813 -61.89 -37.02 7.27
C LYS A 813 -61.04 -36.37 6.18
N TYR A 814 -61.34 -36.62 4.90
CA TYR A 814 -60.56 -36.04 3.81
C TYR A 814 -61.40 -35.39 2.73
N TYR A 815 -60.88 -34.26 2.26
CA TYR A 815 -61.34 -33.57 1.07
C TYR A 815 -60.60 -34.17 -0.12
N PHE A 816 -61.31 -34.94 -0.93
CA PHE A 816 -60.81 -35.28 -2.26
C PHE A 816 -61.15 -34.09 -3.15
N TRP A 817 -60.12 -33.49 -3.76
CA TRP A 817 -60.32 -32.36 -4.67
C TRP A 817 -60.82 -32.90 -6.01
N ASP A 818 -61.99 -32.43 -6.46
CA ASP A 818 -62.56 -32.77 -7.77
C ASP A 818 -62.96 -31.46 -8.48
N ASP A 819 -62.46 -31.24 -9.69
CA ASP A 819 -62.82 -30.11 -10.56
C ASP A 819 -64.17 -30.36 -11.27
N GLY A 820 -65.08 -31.09 -10.61
CA GLY A 820 -66.46 -31.31 -11.04
C GLY A 820 -66.71 -32.53 -11.92
N ASN A 821 -65.80 -33.51 -12.02
CA ASN A 821 -65.98 -34.69 -12.90
C ASN A 821 -65.46 -36.03 -12.31
N GLY A 822 -66.00 -36.46 -11.17
CA GLY A 822 -66.33 -37.87 -10.98
C GLY A 822 -65.47 -38.70 -10.01
N LEU A 823 -65.24 -38.24 -8.78
CA LEU A 823 -64.90 -39.16 -7.68
C LEU A 823 -65.98 -40.22 -7.45
N ARG A 824 -67.26 -39.90 -7.71
CA ARG A 824 -68.43 -40.81 -7.64
C ARG A 824 -68.45 -41.95 -8.67
N ALA A 825 -67.50 -42.01 -9.60
CA ALA A 825 -67.40 -43.10 -10.59
C ALA A 825 -65.99 -43.69 -10.69
N HIS A 826 -65.10 -43.33 -9.76
CA HIS A 826 -63.71 -43.75 -9.81
C HIS A 826 -63.56 -45.26 -9.54
N LYS A 827 -62.78 -45.94 -10.39
CA LYS A 827 -62.70 -47.41 -10.36
C LYS A 827 -61.86 -47.94 -9.20
N ASN A 828 -60.72 -47.32 -8.87
CA ASN A 828 -59.74 -47.85 -7.91
C ASN A 828 -58.92 -46.71 -7.26
N VAL A 829 -58.97 -46.57 -5.94
CA VAL A 829 -58.03 -45.72 -5.18
C VAL A 829 -56.93 -46.60 -4.59
N THR A 830 -55.68 -46.16 -4.70
CA THR A 830 -54.50 -46.89 -4.20
C THR A 830 -53.95 -46.22 -2.96
N LEU A 831 -53.84 -46.96 -1.85
CA LEU A 831 -53.21 -46.52 -0.62
C LEU A 831 -51.77 -47.01 -0.58
N THR A 832 -50.84 -46.07 -0.38
CA THR A 832 -49.41 -46.35 -0.24
C THR A 832 -48.89 -45.68 1.02
N LEU A 833 -48.27 -46.46 1.91
CA LEU A 833 -47.52 -45.90 3.04
C LEU A 833 -46.08 -45.60 2.58
N SER A 834 -45.65 -44.36 2.80
CA SER A 834 -44.31 -43.88 2.51
C SER A 834 -43.69 -43.24 3.75
N TRP A 835 -42.37 -43.19 3.79
CA TRP A 835 -41.64 -42.52 4.87
C TRP A 835 -40.38 -41.81 4.37
N ASN A 836 -40.09 -40.67 5.00
CA ASN A 836 -38.83 -39.95 4.80
C ASN A 836 -37.90 -40.26 5.97
N ILE A 837 -36.68 -40.66 5.64
CA ILE A 837 -35.63 -40.92 6.63
C ILE A 837 -34.85 -39.63 6.84
N ILE A 838 -34.73 -39.20 8.10
CA ILE A 838 -33.85 -38.09 8.47
C ILE A 838 -32.57 -38.67 9.08
N PRO A 839 -31.44 -38.61 8.36
CA PRO A 839 -30.19 -39.14 8.85
C PRO A 839 -29.47 -38.14 9.77
N ASN A 840 -28.47 -38.62 10.49
CA ASN A 840 -27.49 -37.78 11.20
C ASN A 840 -26.48 -37.16 10.22
N ALA A 841 -26.14 -37.87 9.14
CA ALA A 841 -25.31 -37.38 8.04
C ALA A 841 -25.70 -38.05 6.71
N GLY A 842 -25.81 -37.29 5.62
CA GLY A 842 -26.11 -37.79 4.28
C GLY A 842 -27.39 -37.21 3.65
N LEU A 843 -27.89 -37.88 2.61
CA LEU A 843 -29.07 -37.47 1.84
C LEU A 843 -30.38 -37.82 2.58
N LEU A 844 -31.46 -37.11 2.23
CA LEU A 844 -32.82 -37.34 2.75
C LEU A 844 -33.65 -38.17 1.73
N PRO A 845 -33.54 -39.51 1.71
CA PRO A 845 -34.32 -40.31 0.78
C PRO A 845 -35.79 -40.41 1.22
N THR A 846 -36.69 -40.32 0.24
CA THR A 846 -38.08 -40.71 0.38
C THR A 846 -38.23 -42.17 -0.05
N LEU A 847 -38.87 -42.99 0.78
CA LEU A 847 -38.98 -44.44 0.57
C LEU A 847 -40.43 -44.89 0.65
N PHE A 848 -40.73 -45.94 -0.11
CA PHE A 848 -42.07 -46.52 -0.21
C PHE A 848 -42.09 -47.91 0.40
N GLY A 849 -43.17 -48.23 1.11
CA GLY A 849 -43.44 -49.59 1.59
C GLY A 849 -43.73 -50.55 0.43
N ILE A 850 -43.37 -51.82 0.60
CA ILE A 850 -43.53 -52.87 -0.43
C ILE A 850 -45.01 -53.34 -0.57
N GLY A 851 -45.94 -52.79 0.22
CA GLY A 851 -47.36 -53.11 0.16
C GLY A 851 -48.21 -51.91 -0.27
N GLN A 852 -48.99 -52.09 -1.34
CA GLN A 852 -50.04 -51.17 -1.76
C GLN A 852 -51.40 -51.84 -1.61
N HIS A 853 -52.39 -51.11 -1.12
CA HIS A 853 -53.76 -51.61 -1.03
C HIS A 853 -54.68 -50.79 -1.93
N SER A 854 -55.30 -51.43 -2.90
CA SER A 854 -56.29 -50.78 -3.77
C SER A 854 -57.69 -51.18 -3.37
N PHE A 855 -58.58 -50.19 -3.21
CA PHE A 855 -59.98 -50.42 -2.89
C PHE A 855 -60.88 -49.59 -3.80
N LYS A 856 -62.14 -50.03 -3.91
CA LYS A 856 -63.18 -49.35 -4.68
C LYS A 856 -64.16 -48.65 -3.73
N PHE A 857 -64.74 -47.54 -4.16
CA PHE A 857 -65.87 -46.95 -3.43
C PHE A 857 -67.15 -47.79 -3.65
N PRO A 858 -68.07 -47.86 -2.66
CA PRO A 858 -69.28 -48.67 -2.78
C PRO A 858 -70.24 -48.13 -3.86
N GLU A 859 -70.79 -49.02 -4.68
CA GLU A 859 -71.70 -48.69 -5.81
C GLU A 859 -72.97 -47.92 -5.39
N GLN A 860 -73.41 -48.07 -4.14
CA GLN A 860 -74.61 -47.42 -3.57
C GLN A 860 -74.53 -45.88 -3.53
N TYR A 861 -73.35 -45.31 -3.78
CA TYR A 861 -73.12 -43.85 -3.83
C TYR A 861 -72.70 -43.37 -5.23
N THR A 862 -72.75 -44.24 -6.25
CA THR A 862 -72.37 -43.97 -7.65
C THR A 862 -73.57 -43.64 -8.56
N VAL A 863 -74.81 -43.77 -8.06
CA VAL A 863 -76.05 -43.53 -8.82
C VAL A 863 -76.76 -42.31 -8.25
N ASN A 864 -77.05 -41.31 -9.10
CA ASN A 864 -77.86 -40.15 -8.73
C ASN A 864 -79.25 -40.60 -8.23
N PRO A 865 -79.74 -40.15 -7.07
CA PRO A 865 -81.18 -40.08 -6.88
C PRO A 865 -81.71 -39.03 -7.87
N VAL A 866 -82.65 -39.44 -8.71
CA VAL A 866 -83.33 -38.63 -9.75
C VAL A 866 -83.76 -37.27 -9.22
#